data_AF-A0A9D1PEW2-F1
#
_entry.id   AF-A0A9D1PEW2-F1
#
_cell.length_a   1.000
_cell.length_b   1.000
_cell.length_c   1.000
_cell.angle_alpha   90.00
_cell.angle_beta   90.00
_cell.angle_gamma   90.00
#
_symmetry.space_group_name_H-M   'P 1'
#
loop_
_entity.id
_entity.type
_entity.pdbx_description
1 polymer ?
#
loop_
_entity_poly.entity_id
_entity_poly.type
_entity_poly.pdbx_seq_one_letter_code
_entity_poly.pdbx_strand_id
1 'polypeptide(L)'
;MENYTKYRLKNNDELASVLAGKDNLFIIACNKCFKEFETIDEPECAEFEKFAAEQGKTVTGTARVDFLCNKIQTEKKLQDMIPEGTENVFVISCGLGIQTVAELAGKPVYAASNSLNYRGYHGMALTQKKCDACAQCYLNITGGVCPIVDCSKSLVNGQCGGAKNGKCEVDSSKDCAWEKIYQRLEKQGRLEEFLHQPVQLRDYSKINFKFVNDYVKSIRAERLEGYYGGVHPLERKEYTEHMALKRFPEPEEVVIPLSMHAGAPANPVVQVGDTVKVGQKIGEAAAFISSPVHSSVSGTVTAIENRGHATRGECLSVVIKSDGKNTLHESVKPHKGLEELTPDEIVEIVKEAGIVGMGGAGFPTSVKLKPAKPVDTILLNGCECEPLLTADHRVLLEFADDVIYGLKAILKAVGAEKGVIVIEDNKPDAIQLMTEKTADLENIEVVTAKTKYPQGAEKMLIKRVTGRKVPSGGLPADVGCIVSNISTTKAIADAILTGMPLIERVVTVTGERVKNPGNFIVKIGTNTKDLIDYCGGVTGDDVTIKAGGPMMGFLLTDTNVPIMKGSNGIIAVDTDHTVEQPCIKCGRCMDVCPMELSPLYFAKFADEENWQGMKEKNVMDCIECRCCEYICSSKIPLVTKIKAGKNAVRGMK
;
A
#
# COMPACT_ATOMS: atom_id res chain seq x y z
N MET A 1 -23.64 -7.70 -4.22
CA MET A 1 -23.96 -7.89 -2.79
C MET A 1 -24.09 -6.51 -2.17
N GLU A 2 -25.10 -6.26 -1.32
CA GLU A 2 -25.24 -4.95 -0.65
C GLU A 2 -24.10 -4.74 0.37
N ASN A 3 -23.41 -3.59 0.30
CA ASN A 3 -22.34 -3.24 1.25
C ASN A 3 -22.94 -2.60 2.52
N TYR A 4 -23.01 -3.38 3.60
CA TYR A 4 -23.52 -2.94 4.90
C TYR A 4 -22.44 -2.34 5.81
N THR A 5 -21.25 -2.03 5.29
CA THR A 5 -20.14 -1.54 6.11
C THR A 5 -20.13 -0.03 6.34
N LYS A 6 -20.98 0.74 5.64
CA LYS A 6 -21.05 2.21 5.75
C LYS A 6 -22.48 2.77 5.78
N TYR A 7 -22.73 3.75 4.93
CA TYR A 7 -24.01 4.34 4.55
C TYR A 7 -24.23 4.06 3.06
N ARG A 8 -25.48 4.09 2.60
CA ARG A 8 -25.81 4.01 1.16
C ARG A 8 -26.52 5.28 0.71
N LEU A 9 -26.42 5.63 -0.57
CA LEU A 9 -27.35 6.59 -1.14
C LEU A 9 -28.80 6.13 -0.93
N LYS A 10 -29.68 7.11 -0.76
CA LYS A 10 -31.12 6.89 -0.79
C LYS A 10 -31.51 6.37 -2.17
N ASN A 11 -32.62 5.63 -2.26
CA ASN A 11 -33.12 5.20 -3.57
C ASN A 11 -33.61 6.41 -4.39
N ASN A 12 -33.82 6.20 -5.70
CA ASN A 12 -34.18 7.29 -6.62
C ASN A 12 -35.45 8.04 -6.20
N ASP A 13 -36.48 7.35 -5.68
CA ASP A 13 -37.72 7.99 -5.24
C ASP A 13 -37.50 8.88 -4.00
N GLU A 14 -36.75 8.37 -3.02
CA GLU A 14 -36.33 9.14 -1.85
C GLU A 14 -35.47 10.35 -2.25
N LEU A 15 -34.50 10.18 -3.17
CA LEU A 15 -33.64 11.26 -3.62
C LEU A 15 -34.41 12.33 -4.40
N ALA A 16 -35.31 11.92 -5.31
CA ALA A 16 -36.18 12.84 -6.05
C ALA A 16 -37.07 13.66 -5.10
N SER A 17 -37.65 13.00 -4.08
CA SER A 17 -38.42 13.67 -3.04
C SER A 17 -37.58 14.68 -2.25
N VAL A 18 -36.35 14.32 -1.87
CA VAL A 18 -35.45 15.23 -1.15
C VAL A 18 -34.99 16.39 -2.05
N LEU A 19 -34.78 16.18 -3.35
CA LEU A 19 -34.40 17.22 -4.33
C LEU A 19 -35.55 18.12 -4.77
N ALA A 20 -36.80 17.72 -4.54
CA ALA A 20 -37.96 18.49 -4.95
C ALA A 20 -37.91 19.93 -4.40
N GLY A 21 -38.13 20.90 -5.28
CA GLY A 21 -38.13 22.33 -4.95
C GLY A 21 -36.77 22.94 -4.58
N LYS A 22 -35.65 22.22 -4.75
CA LYS A 22 -34.30 22.70 -4.40
C LYS A 22 -33.42 22.81 -5.63
N ASP A 23 -32.60 23.85 -5.70
CA ASP A 23 -31.64 24.09 -6.79
C ASP A 23 -30.36 24.72 -6.20
N ASN A 24 -29.36 25.00 -7.03
CA ASN A 24 -28.07 25.59 -6.62
C ASN A 24 -27.41 24.77 -5.48
N LEU A 25 -27.06 23.54 -5.82
CA LEU A 25 -26.65 22.48 -4.90
C LEU A 25 -25.13 22.42 -4.74
N PHE A 26 -24.65 22.43 -3.51
CA PHE A 26 -23.29 22.01 -3.20
C PHE A 26 -23.29 20.58 -2.66
N ILE A 27 -22.50 19.69 -3.26
CA ILE A 27 -22.46 18.27 -2.90
C ILE A 27 -21.18 17.99 -2.12
N ILE A 28 -21.32 17.43 -0.92
CA ILE A 28 -20.17 17.05 -0.11
C ILE A 28 -20.26 15.60 0.33
N ALA A 29 -19.22 14.82 0.00
CA ALA A 29 -19.12 13.40 0.34
C ALA A 29 -18.05 13.14 1.40
N CYS A 30 -18.34 12.21 2.31
CA CYS A 30 -17.33 11.69 3.21
C CYS A 30 -16.40 10.77 2.40
N ASN A 31 -15.12 11.11 2.36
CA ASN A 31 -14.15 10.38 1.53
C ASN A 31 -13.55 9.15 2.22
N LYS A 32 -13.55 9.12 3.57
CA LYS A 32 -13.01 7.99 4.32
C LYS A 32 -13.77 7.74 5.62
N CYS A 33 -14.06 6.47 5.92
CA CYS A 33 -14.70 6.02 7.17
C CYS A 33 -13.78 5.10 8.01
N PHE A 34 -14.10 4.88 9.29
CA PHE A 34 -13.31 4.05 10.22
C PHE A 34 -13.28 2.54 9.85
N LYS A 35 -13.98 2.09 8.80
CA LYS A 35 -14.15 0.65 8.53
C LYS A 35 -13.97 0.21 7.07
N GLU A 36 -13.86 1.12 6.11
CA GLU A 36 -13.44 0.80 4.75
C GLU A 36 -11.97 1.23 4.60
N PHE A 37 -11.10 0.24 4.39
CA PHE A 37 -9.68 0.42 4.06
C PHE A 37 -9.39 -0.16 2.66
N GLU A 38 -10.45 -0.50 1.91
CA GLU A 38 -10.37 -1.29 0.67
C GLU A 38 -10.34 -0.44 -0.59
N THR A 39 -10.90 0.78 -0.59
CA THR A 39 -10.81 1.71 -1.73
C THR A 39 -10.68 3.16 -1.27
N ILE A 40 -9.99 3.99 -2.05
CA ILE A 40 -10.00 5.46 -1.93
C ILE A 40 -11.19 6.06 -2.70
N ASP A 41 -11.76 5.29 -3.64
CA ASP A 41 -12.89 5.72 -4.45
C ASP A 41 -14.23 5.47 -3.73
N GLU A 42 -14.97 6.56 -3.55
CA GLU A 42 -16.36 6.61 -3.07
C GLU A 42 -17.25 7.03 -4.26
N PRO A 43 -17.77 6.07 -5.05
CA PRO A 43 -18.50 6.36 -6.29
C PRO A 43 -19.81 7.13 -6.05
N GLU A 44 -20.36 7.09 -4.84
CA GLU A 44 -21.63 7.70 -4.48
C GLU A 44 -21.69 9.21 -4.76
N CYS A 45 -20.55 9.91 -4.70
CA CYS A 45 -20.49 11.34 -5.05
C CYS A 45 -20.83 11.56 -6.52
N ALA A 46 -20.20 10.81 -7.42
CA ALA A 46 -20.42 10.91 -8.86
C ALA A 46 -21.81 10.38 -9.26
N GLU A 47 -22.28 9.32 -8.60
CA GLU A 47 -23.65 8.80 -8.81
C GLU A 47 -24.71 9.84 -8.46
N PHE A 48 -24.55 10.53 -7.32
CA PHE A 48 -25.50 11.57 -6.91
C PHE A 48 -25.40 12.83 -7.77
N GLU A 49 -24.19 13.24 -8.18
CA GLU A 49 -23.99 14.32 -9.15
C GLU A 49 -24.74 14.05 -10.45
N LYS A 50 -24.60 12.84 -11.00
CA LYS A 50 -25.32 12.41 -12.20
C LYS A 50 -26.83 12.45 -12.00
N PHE A 51 -27.32 11.91 -10.88
CA PHE A 51 -28.74 11.91 -10.55
C PHE A 51 -29.31 13.33 -10.43
N ALA A 52 -28.60 14.25 -9.77
CA ALA A 52 -29.02 15.64 -9.64
C ALA A 52 -29.09 16.34 -11.01
N ALA A 53 -28.13 16.09 -11.90
CA ALA A 53 -28.15 16.60 -13.26
C ALA A 53 -29.35 16.06 -14.07
N GLU A 54 -29.66 14.77 -13.94
CA GLU A 54 -30.85 14.16 -14.58
C GLU A 54 -32.18 14.75 -14.08
N GLN A 55 -32.21 15.25 -12.84
CA GLN A 55 -33.35 15.99 -12.26
C GLN A 55 -33.37 17.49 -12.61
N GLY A 56 -32.47 17.93 -13.51
CA GLY A 56 -32.39 19.31 -13.98
C GLY A 56 -31.89 20.29 -12.92
N LYS A 57 -31.08 19.84 -11.96
CA LYS A 57 -30.56 20.69 -10.87
C LYS A 57 -29.18 21.25 -11.21
N THR A 58 -28.93 22.47 -10.77
CA THR A 58 -27.64 23.14 -10.88
C THR A 58 -26.75 22.73 -9.71
N VAL A 59 -25.61 22.11 -10.00
CA VAL A 59 -24.59 21.80 -8.99
C VAL A 59 -23.54 22.91 -9.01
N THR A 60 -23.43 23.68 -7.92
CA THR A 60 -22.51 24.82 -7.81
C THR A 60 -21.07 24.38 -7.55
N GLY A 61 -20.89 23.20 -6.95
CA GLY A 61 -19.59 22.58 -6.74
C GLY A 61 -19.69 21.29 -5.95
N THR A 62 -18.63 20.48 -5.98
CA THR A 62 -18.55 19.24 -5.22
C THR A 62 -17.25 19.13 -4.44
N ALA A 63 -17.30 18.50 -3.27
CA ALA A 63 -16.14 18.31 -2.41
C ALA A 63 -16.13 16.93 -1.74
N ARG A 64 -14.92 16.41 -1.54
CA ARG A 64 -14.68 15.18 -0.79
C ARG A 64 -13.82 15.50 0.43
N VAL A 65 -14.32 15.14 1.60
CA VAL A 65 -13.62 15.42 2.87
C VAL A 65 -13.46 14.13 3.66
N ASP A 66 -12.21 13.82 3.98
CA ASP A 66 -11.86 12.73 4.89
C ASP A 66 -12.52 12.99 6.26
N PHE A 67 -13.29 12.01 6.76
CA PHE A 67 -13.96 12.07 8.06
C PHE A 67 -14.82 13.33 8.28
N LEU A 68 -15.89 13.52 7.51
CA LEU A 68 -16.85 14.62 7.74
C LEU A 68 -17.37 14.72 9.18
N CYS A 69 -17.35 13.63 9.95
CA CYS A 69 -17.69 13.63 11.37
C CYS A 69 -16.64 14.33 12.27
N ASN A 70 -15.44 14.62 11.77
CA ASN A 70 -14.41 15.37 12.50
C ASN A 70 -14.68 16.87 12.37
N LYS A 71 -15.21 17.47 13.44
CA LYS A 71 -15.57 18.88 13.47
C LYS A 71 -14.41 19.81 13.11
N ILE A 72 -13.24 19.63 13.72
CA ILE A 72 -12.08 20.52 13.52
C ILE A 72 -11.60 20.49 12.07
N GLN A 73 -11.50 19.30 11.49
CA GLN A 73 -11.04 19.15 10.10
C GLN A 73 -12.09 19.65 9.10
N THR A 74 -13.36 19.37 9.38
CA THR A 74 -14.46 19.78 8.50
C THR A 74 -14.63 21.29 8.54
N GLU A 75 -14.60 21.92 9.72
CA GLU A 75 -14.72 23.37 9.90
C GLU A 75 -13.65 24.13 9.12
N LYS A 76 -12.39 23.69 9.20
CA LYS A 76 -11.26 24.30 8.46
C LYS A 76 -11.39 24.23 6.94
N LYS A 77 -12.20 23.30 6.41
CA LYS A 77 -12.30 23.05 4.97
C LYS A 77 -13.63 23.55 4.39
N LEU A 78 -14.71 23.39 5.14
CA LEU A 78 -16.07 23.53 4.62
C LEU A 78 -16.42 24.97 4.22
N GLN A 79 -15.98 25.97 5.00
CA GLN A 79 -16.35 27.36 4.74
C GLN A 79 -15.75 27.88 3.43
N ASP A 80 -14.50 27.52 3.14
CA ASP A 80 -13.81 27.92 1.90
C ASP A 80 -14.27 27.12 0.67
N MET A 81 -14.98 26.00 0.89
CA MET A 81 -15.40 25.08 -0.17
C MET A 81 -16.78 25.38 -0.75
N ILE A 82 -17.67 26.05 -0.01
CA ILE A 82 -19.05 26.30 -0.46
C ILE A 82 -19.05 27.52 -1.38
N PRO A 83 -19.31 27.36 -2.70
CA PRO A 83 -19.26 28.48 -3.64
C PRO A 83 -20.36 29.51 -3.36
N GLU A 84 -20.08 30.77 -3.69
CA GLU A 84 -21.07 31.85 -3.67
C GLU A 84 -22.26 31.50 -4.58
N GLY A 85 -23.48 31.83 -4.16
CA GLY A 85 -24.71 31.43 -4.86
C GLY A 85 -25.26 30.05 -4.47
N THR A 86 -24.56 29.26 -3.64
CA THR A 86 -25.10 28.00 -3.10
C THR A 86 -26.28 28.26 -2.16
N GLU A 87 -27.39 27.55 -2.41
CA GLU A 87 -28.60 27.59 -1.59
C GLU A 87 -28.72 26.36 -0.69
N ASN A 88 -28.37 25.18 -1.21
CA ASN A 88 -28.64 23.90 -0.56
C ASN A 88 -27.39 23.02 -0.52
N VAL A 89 -27.10 22.41 0.64
CA VAL A 89 -25.94 21.51 0.80
C VAL A 89 -26.42 20.06 0.92
N PHE A 90 -25.97 19.21 0.02
CA PHE A 90 -26.28 17.78 0.01
C PHE A 90 -25.09 16.98 0.52
N VAL A 91 -25.33 16.16 1.54
CA VAL A 91 -24.28 15.43 2.26
C VAL A 91 -24.44 13.94 2.03
N ILE A 92 -23.39 13.33 1.50
CA ILE A 92 -23.26 11.89 1.27
C ILE A 92 -22.34 11.35 2.36
N SER A 93 -22.92 10.95 3.49
CA SER A 93 -22.18 10.50 4.67
C SER A 93 -23.04 9.65 5.61
N CYS A 94 -22.43 9.09 6.66
CA CYS A 94 -23.19 8.60 7.80
C CYS A 94 -23.84 9.77 8.55
N GLY A 95 -24.84 9.46 9.39
CA GLY A 95 -25.58 10.45 10.16
C GLY A 95 -24.71 11.33 11.05
N LEU A 96 -23.49 10.92 11.42
CA LEU A 96 -22.58 11.80 12.16
C LEU A 96 -22.02 12.91 11.28
N GLY A 97 -21.51 12.58 10.09
CA GLY A 97 -20.99 13.59 9.16
C GLY A 97 -22.07 14.55 8.66
N ILE A 98 -23.28 14.05 8.42
CA ILE A 98 -24.44 14.90 8.08
C ILE A 98 -24.72 15.93 9.18
N GLN A 99 -24.74 15.49 10.45
CA GLN A 99 -24.97 16.39 11.58
C GLN A 99 -23.81 17.39 11.76
N THR A 100 -22.57 16.96 11.58
CA THR A 100 -21.41 17.86 11.63
C THR A 100 -21.49 18.95 10.55
N VAL A 101 -21.81 18.59 9.30
CA VAL A 101 -22.00 19.58 8.23
C VAL A 101 -23.20 20.48 8.51
N ALA A 102 -24.32 19.95 9.03
CA ALA A 102 -25.48 20.75 9.42
C ALA A 102 -25.18 21.76 10.54
N GLU A 103 -24.25 21.44 11.45
CA GLU A 103 -23.78 22.37 12.49
C GLU A 103 -22.87 23.48 11.91
N LEU A 104 -22.16 23.23 10.81
CA LEU A 104 -21.08 24.10 10.31
C LEU A 104 -21.41 24.89 9.03
N ALA A 105 -22.28 24.37 8.16
CA ALA A 105 -22.47 24.89 6.79
C ALA A 105 -23.14 26.27 6.73
N GLY A 106 -23.88 26.67 7.78
CA GLY A 106 -24.65 27.92 7.77
C GLY A 106 -25.79 27.97 6.73
N LYS A 107 -26.05 26.87 6.03
CA LYS A 107 -27.04 26.70 4.96
C LYS A 107 -27.92 25.47 5.24
N PRO A 108 -29.11 25.36 4.61
CA PRO A 108 -29.90 24.12 4.63
C PRO A 108 -29.07 22.90 4.20
N VAL A 109 -29.08 21.86 5.04
CA VAL A 109 -28.35 20.60 4.82
C VAL A 109 -29.32 19.44 4.65
N TYR A 110 -29.06 18.61 3.64
CA TYR A 110 -29.85 17.43 3.30
C TYR A 110 -28.96 16.18 3.23
N ALA A 111 -29.40 15.11 3.90
CA ALA A 111 -28.88 13.76 3.79
C ALA A 111 -29.29 13.10 2.47
N ALA A 112 -28.31 12.87 1.60
CA ALA A 112 -28.47 12.03 0.40
C ALA A 112 -28.39 10.52 0.71
N SER A 113 -28.03 10.15 1.95
CA SER A 113 -27.70 8.77 2.33
C SER A 113 -28.38 8.27 3.61
N ASN A 114 -28.52 6.94 3.71
CA ASN A 114 -29.01 6.20 4.86
C ASN A 114 -27.85 5.42 5.53
N SER A 115 -27.66 5.55 6.85
CA SER A 115 -26.62 4.83 7.59
C SER A 115 -27.04 3.39 7.92
N LEU A 116 -26.17 2.39 7.65
CA LEU A 116 -26.52 0.96 7.72
C LEU A 116 -25.74 0.14 8.75
N ASN A 117 -24.46 0.44 9.02
CA ASN A 117 -23.57 -0.49 9.75
C ASN A 117 -23.77 -0.51 11.28
N TYR A 118 -23.47 0.61 11.96
CA TYR A 118 -23.23 0.61 13.41
C TYR A 118 -23.84 1.84 14.09
N ARG A 119 -24.44 1.60 15.25
CA ARG A 119 -24.96 2.64 16.14
C ARG A 119 -23.80 3.53 16.62
N GLY A 120 -23.83 4.79 16.22
CA GLY A 120 -23.27 6.00 16.82
C GLY A 120 -21.86 6.04 17.43
N TYR A 121 -20.98 5.07 17.17
CA TYR A 121 -19.56 5.15 17.57
C TYR A 121 -18.66 5.16 16.32
N HIS A 122 -18.96 6.03 15.35
CA HIS A 122 -18.21 6.10 14.09
C HIS A 122 -17.34 7.36 14.01
N GLY A 123 -16.19 7.22 13.35
CA GLY A 123 -15.25 8.32 13.14
C GLY A 123 -14.45 8.65 14.41
N MET A 124 -13.97 9.89 14.49
CA MET A 124 -13.22 10.39 15.65
C MET A 124 -14.08 10.69 16.89
N ALA A 125 -15.41 10.69 16.75
CA ALA A 125 -16.35 10.96 17.83
C ALA A 125 -16.68 9.66 18.59
N LEU A 126 -15.69 9.06 19.25
CA LEU A 126 -15.84 7.80 19.98
C LEU A 126 -16.59 7.94 21.32
N THR A 127 -16.82 9.18 21.77
CA THR A 127 -17.32 9.47 23.13
C THR A 127 -18.83 9.71 23.20
N GLN A 128 -19.50 10.00 22.08
CA GLN A 128 -20.93 10.35 22.08
C GLN A 128 -21.68 9.70 20.92
N LYS A 129 -22.74 8.95 21.26
CA LYS A 129 -23.68 8.41 20.28
C LYS A 129 -24.49 9.55 19.65
N LYS A 130 -24.36 9.78 18.34
CA LYS A 130 -25.17 10.75 17.56
C LYS A 130 -26.04 10.13 16.44
N CYS A 131 -25.87 8.84 16.12
CA CYS A 131 -26.66 8.18 15.06
C CYS A 131 -27.03 6.75 15.47
N ASP A 132 -28.26 6.28 15.19
CA ASP A 132 -28.68 4.90 15.50
C ASP A 132 -28.51 3.94 14.32
N ALA A 133 -28.02 4.44 13.17
CA ALA A 133 -27.89 3.68 11.92
C ALA A 133 -29.16 2.89 11.56
N CYS A 134 -30.33 3.54 11.66
CA CYS A 134 -31.63 2.91 11.47
C CYS A 134 -32.01 2.62 10.01
N ALA A 135 -31.10 2.80 9.05
CA ALA A 135 -31.36 2.72 7.61
C ALA A 135 -32.45 3.66 7.06
N GLN A 136 -33.00 4.56 7.88
CA GLN A 136 -34.04 5.53 7.55
C GLN A 136 -33.63 6.89 8.12
N CYS A 137 -32.89 7.68 7.34
CA CYS A 137 -32.36 8.96 7.81
C CYS A 137 -33.46 10.03 7.86
N TYR A 138 -33.71 10.58 9.05
CA TYR A 138 -34.65 11.67 9.31
C TYR A 138 -34.02 13.06 9.25
N LEU A 139 -32.71 13.15 9.04
CA LEU A 139 -31.97 14.41 9.17
C LEU A 139 -32.38 15.48 8.13
N ASN A 140 -32.96 15.06 7.01
CA ASN A 140 -33.54 15.96 6.00
C ASN A 140 -34.61 16.88 6.58
N ILE A 141 -35.40 16.33 7.49
CA ILE A 141 -36.64 16.94 7.98
C ILE A 141 -36.47 17.53 9.37
N THR A 142 -35.47 17.08 10.10
CA THR A 142 -35.16 17.53 11.46
C THR A 142 -33.99 18.53 11.51
N GLY A 143 -33.67 19.18 10.38
CA GLY A 143 -32.59 20.17 10.31
C GLY A 143 -31.22 19.62 10.71
N GLY A 144 -30.96 18.33 10.51
CA GLY A 144 -29.70 17.71 10.94
C GLY A 144 -29.56 17.54 12.46
N VAL A 145 -30.65 17.31 13.20
CA VAL A 145 -30.64 16.83 14.59
C VAL A 145 -31.29 15.45 14.61
N CYS A 146 -30.66 14.42 15.20
CA CYS A 146 -31.19 13.06 15.13
C CYS A 146 -32.26 12.78 16.20
N PRO A 147 -33.56 12.70 15.87
CA PRO A 147 -34.60 12.48 16.88
C PRO A 147 -34.53 11.08 17.50
N ILE A 148 -33.96 10.10 16.78
CA ILE A 148 -33.84 8.72 17.27
C ILE A 148 -32.85 8.62 18.45
N VAL A 149 -31.78 9.40 18.42
CA VAL A 149 -30.72 9.33 19.43
C VAL A 149 -30.90 10.39 20.50
N ASP A 150 -31.24 11.61 20.10
CA ASP A 150 -31.30 12.75 21.02
C ASP A 150 -32.61 12.79 21.81
N CYS A 151 -33.70 12.20 21.30
CA CYS A 151 -34.93 12.04 22.09
C CYS A 151 -34.77 10.87 23.06
N SER A 152 -35.07 11.10 24.34
CA SER A 152 -35.03 10.06 25.39
C SER A 152 -35.98 8.88 25.13
N LYS A 153 -37.05 9.10 24.36
CA LYS A 153 -37.98 8.03 23.94
C LYS A 153 -37.61 7.41 22.59
N SER A 154 -36.67 8.00 21.84
CA SER A 154 -36.29 7.58 20.48
C SER A 154 -37.45 7.45 19.49
N LEU A 155 -38.51 8.24 19.71
CA LEU A 155 -39.72 8.28 18.90
C LEU A 155 -39.63 9.36 17.83
N VAL A 156 -40.23 9.10 16.67
CA VAL A 156 -40.48 10.09 15.59
C VAL A 156 -41.96 10.46 15.49
N ASN A 157 -42.81 9.73 16.20
CA ASN A 157 -44.25 9.90 16.26
C ASN A 157 -44.78 9.38 17.61
N GLY A 158 -45.96 9.86 18.04
CA GLY A 158 -46.60 9.45 19.30
C GLY A 158 -46.43 10.46 20.44
N GLN A 159 -46.90 10.10 21.64
CA GLN A 159 -46.99 11.04 22.77
C GLN A 159 -45.61 11.46 23.32
N CYS A 160 -45.31 12.75 23.18
CA CYS A 160 -44.13 13.37 23.77
C CYS A 160 -44.27 13.44 25.30
N GLY A 161 -43.12 13.39 25.99
CA GLY A 161 -43.08 13.60 27.45
C GLY A 161 -43.07 15.07 27.86
N GLY A 162 -42.85 16.00 26.92
CA GLY A 162 -42.73 17.44 27.19
C GLY A 162 -41.28 17.94 27.23
N ALA A 163 -41.14 19.27 27.27
CA ALA A 163 -39.88 19.98 27.40
C ALA A 163 -40.04 21.18 28.34
N LYS A 164 -39.05 21.41 29.20
CA LYS A 164 -39.04 22.52 30.15
C LYS A 164 -37.68 23.18 30.16
N ASN A 165 -37.64 24.48 29.88
CA ASN A 165 -36.41 25.29 29.83
C ASN A 165 -35.30 24.68 28.94
N GLY A 166 -35.64 24.21 27.74
CA GLY A 166 -34.67 23.58 26.83
C GLY A 166 -34.31 22.13 27.15
N LYS A 167 -34.82 21.55 28.26
CA LYS A 167 -34.51 20.19 28.72
C LYS A 167 -35.67 19.23 28.52
N CYS A 168 -35.35 17.95 28.32
CA CYS A 168 -36.36 16.91 28.18
C CYS A 168 -36.99 16.60 29.54
N GLU A 169 -38.33 16.49 29.61
CA GLU A 169 -39.03 16.16 30.86
C GLU A 169 -38.85 14.69 31.29
N VAL A 170 -38.55 13.80 30.35
CA VAL A 170 -38.29 12.38 30.63
C VAL A 170 -36.87 12.16 31.17
N ASP A 171 -35.92 12.99 30.74
CA ASP A 171 -34.51 12.92 31.16
C ASP A 171 -33.94 14.34 31.18
N SER A 172 -33.92 14.95 32.37
CA SER A 172 -33.51 16.33 32.57
C SER A 172 -32.01 16.57 32.31
N SER A 173 -31.21 15.51 32.21
CA SER A 173 -29.80 15.61 31.81
C SER A 173 -29.63 15.92 30.31
N LYS A 174 -30.65 15.61 29.50
CA LYS A 174 -30.64 15.82 28.06
C LYS A 174 -31.34 17.11 27.65
N ASP A 175 -30.78 17.76 26.65
CA ASP A 175 -31.49 18.81 25.94
C ASP A 175 -32.65 18.22 25.13
N CYS A 176 -33.74 18.96 25.01
CA CYS A 176 -34.88 18.52 24.21
C CYS A 176 -34.53 18.51 22.72
N ALA A 177 -34.51 17.31 22.11
CA ALA A 177 -34.27 17.16 20.67
C ALA A 177 -35.28 17.93 19.82
N TRP A 178 -36.57 17.88 20.17
CA TRP A 178 -37.63 18.52 19.39
C TRP A 178 -37.58 20.05 19.46
N GLU A 179 -37.23 20.61 20.62
CA GLU A 179 -37.03 22.06 20.76
C GLU A 179 -35.81 22.52 19.95
N LYS A 180 -34.71 21.75 19.96
CA LYS A 180 -33.53 22.00 19.10
C LYS A 180 -33.86 21.95 17.61
N ILE A 181 -34.67 20.97 17.19
CA ILE A 181 -35.13 20.83 15.81
C ILE A 181 -35.95 22.07 15.41
N TYR A 182 -36.94 22.44 16.24
CA TYR A 182 -37.78 23.61 16.02
C TYR A 182 -36.94 24.88 15.84
N GLN A 183 -36.09 25.20 16.81
CA GLN A 183 -35.27 26.42 16.80
C GLN A 183 -34.34 26.48 15.58
N ARG A 184 -33.77 25.33 15.19
CA ARG A 184 -32.88 25.26 14.03
C ARG A 184 -33.62 25.47 12.72
N LEU A 185 -34.78 24.84 12.55
CA LEU A 185 -35.59 24.98 11.34
C LEU A 185 -36.18 26.39 11.23
N GLU A 186 -36.62 26.98 12.34
CA GLU A 186 -37.08 28.37 12.40
C GLU A 186 -35.98 29.33 11.95
N LYS A 187 -34.76 29.17 12.46
CA LYS A 187 -33.59 29.95 12.02
C LYS A 187 -33.26 29.77 10.53
N GLN A 188 -33.61 28.62 9.95
CA GLN A 188 -33.42 28.34 8.51
C GLN A 188 -34.60 28.80 7.65
N GLY A 189 -35.70 29.29 8.22
CA GLY A 189 -36.94 29.58 7.47
C GLY A 189 -37.66 28.33 6.96
N ARG A 190 -37.35 27.15 7.53
CA ARG A 190 -37.82 25.82 7.08
C ARG A 190 -38.82 25.17 8.04
N LEU A 191 -39.35 25.93 9.00
CA LEU A 191 -40.26 25.40 10.00
C LEU A 191 -41.56 24.85 9.37
N GLU A 192 -42.09 25.56 8.36
CA GLU A 192 -43.30 25.15 7.67
C GLU A 192 -43.16 23.81 6.92
N GLU A 193 -41.96 23.50 6.40
CA GLU A 193 -41.68 22.19 5.78
C GLU A 193 -41.91 21.06 6.79
N PHE A 194 -41.50 21.26 8.04
CA PHE A 194 -41.60 20.27 9.10
C PHE A 194 -43.01 20.15 9.68
N LEU A 195 -43.71 21.27 9.87
CA LEU A 195 -45.07 21.28 10.41
C LEU A 195 -46.10 20.66 9.44
N HIS A 196 -45.90 20.86 8.13
CA HIS A 196 -46.78 20.29 7.10
C HIS A 196 -46.37 18.89 6.64
N GLN A 197 -45.28 18.35 7.19
CA GLN A 197 -44.81 17.05 6.78
C GLN A 197 -45.73 15.92 7.27
N PRO A 198 -46.06 14.94 6.40
CA PRO A 198 -46.77 13.76 6.85
C PRO A 198 -46.00 13.04 7.97
N VAL A 199 -46.75 12.56 8.97
CA VAL A 199 -46.20 11.82 10.10
C VAL A 199 -45.34 10.67 9.59
N GLN A 200 -44.06 10.70 9.92
CA GLN A 200 -43.14 9.64 9.54
C GLN A 200 -43.26 8.49 10.53
N LEU A 201 -43.53 7.29 10.02
CA LEU A 201 -43.48 6.06 10.81
C LEU A 201 -42.08 5.45 10.74
N ARG A 202 -41.57 5.06 11.90
CA ARG A 202 -40.32 4.30 11.98
C ARG A 202 -40.56 2.87 11.54
N ASP A 203 -39.89 2.47 10.46
CA ASP A 203 -39.94 1.10 9.95
C ASP A 203 -38.77 0.30 10.52
N TYR A 204 -39.05 -0.52 11.53
CA TYR A 204 -38.06 -1.38 12.17
C TYR A 204 -37.62 -2.55 11.26
N SER A 205 -38.33 -2.83 10.17
CA SER A 205 -37.97 -3.88 9.20
C SER A 205 -36.87 -3.45 8.23
N LYS A 206 -36.62 -2.13 8.08
CA LYS A 206 -35.58 -1.59 7.17
C LYS A 206 -34.16 -2.02 7.52
N ILE A 207 -33.92 -2.51 8.74
CA ILE A 207 -32.61 -2.97 9.17
C ILE A 207 -32.69 -4.30 9.93
N ASN A 208 -32.00 -5.30 9.41
CA ASN A 208 -31.75 -6.54 10.13
C ASN A 208 -30.43 -6.42 10.90
N PHE A 209 -30.50 -5.94 12.15
CA PHE A 209 -29.31 -5.74 12.99
C PHE A 209 -28.50 -7.02 13.21
N LYS A 210 -29.15 -8.20 13.25
CA LYS A 210 -28.44 -9.48 13.39
C LYS A 210 -27.59 -9.74 12.15
N PHE A 211 -28.20 -9.65 10.98
CA PHE A 211 -27.51 -9.82 9.70
C PHE A 211 -26.35 -8.83 9.55
N VAL A 212 -26.58 -7.54 9.81
CA VAL A 212 -25.52 -6.51 9.71
C VAL A 212 -24.38 -6.81 10.67
N ASN A 213 -24.66 -7.18 11.91
CA ASN A 213 -23.63 -7.52 12.89
C ASN A 213 -22.81 -8.75 12.45
N ASP A 214 -23.47 -9.79 11.93
CA ASP A 214 -22.80 -11.01 11.48
C ASP A 214 -21.97 -10.74 10.20
N TYR A 215 -22.48 -9.94 9.26
CA TYR A 215 -21.75 -9.47 8.08
C TYR A 215 -20.52 -8.64 8.46
N VAL A 216 -20.64 -7.71 9.41
CA VAL A 216 -19.49 -6.89 9.87
C VAL A 216 -18.44 -7.75 10.58
N LYS A 217 -18.86 -8.77 11.32
CA LYS A 217 -17.94 -9.75 11.92
C LYS A 217 -17.22 -10.56 10.83
N SER A 218 -17.91 -11.02 9.79
CA SER A 218 -17.29 -11.78 8.71
C SER A 218 -16.26 -10.95 7.95
N ILE A 219 -16.58 -9.70 7.59
CA ILE A 219 -15.63 -8.78 6.94
C ILE A 219 -14.39 -8.52 7.82
N ARG A 220 -14.57 -8.38 9.13
CA ARG A 220 -13.44 -8.23 10.06
C ARG A 220 -12.58 -9.48 10.14
N ALA A 221 -13.19 -10.66 10.19
CA ALA A 221 -12.46 -11.92 10.19
C ALA A 221 -11.66 -12.08 8.90
N GLU A 222 -12.28 -11.79 7.76
CA GLU A 222 -11.66 -11.83 6.43
C GLU A 222 -10.50 -10.83 6.31
N ARG A 223 -10.64 -9.61 6.84
CA ARG A 223 -9.57 -8.61 6.87
C ARG A 223 -8.35 -9.06 7.69
N LEU A 224 -8.60 -9.76 8.79
CA LEU A 224 -7.58 -10.24 9.72
C LEU A 224 -7.03 -11.63 9.35
N GLU A 225 -7.51 -12.21 8.25
CA GLU A 225 -7.00 -13.47 7.73
C GLU A 225 -5.51 -13.35 7.41
N GLY A 226 -4.72 -14.32 7.87
CA GLY A 226 -3.26 -14.33 7.77
C GLY A 226 -2.55 -13.44 8.79
N TYR A 227 -2.72 -12.12 8.72
CA TYR A 227 -2.07 -11.18 9.64
C TYR A 227 -2.86 -9.87 9.86
N TYR A 228 -2.67 -9.27 11.04
CA TYR A 228 -3.26 -7.99 11.43
C TYR A 228 -2.71 -6.81 10.63
N GLY A 229 -3.49 -5.76 10.42
CA GLY A 229 -3.03 -4.55 9.74
C GLY A 229 -2.95 -4.69 8.22
N GLY A 230 -2.11 -3.88 7.57
CA GLY A 230 -2.02 -3.79 6.12
C GLY A 230 -3.05 -2.84 5.48
N VAL A 231 -2.90 -2.63 4.17
CA VAL A 231 -3.76 -1.81 3.30
C VAL A 231 -4.02 -2.52 1.97
N HIS A 232 -5.03 -2.08 1.23
CA HIS A 232 -5.38 -2.60 -0.09
C HIS A 232 -5.25 -1.46 -1.11
N PRO A 233 -4.03 -1.12 -1.55
CA PRO A 233 -3.84 -0.13 -2.60
C PRO A 233 -4.41 -0.65 -3.92
N LEU A 234 -4.86 0.26 -4.79
CA LEU A 234 -5.21 -0.11 -6.16
C LEU A 234 -3.98 -0.69 -6.84
N GLU A 235 -4.11 -1.90 -7.37
CA GLU A 235 -2.97 -2.67 -7.83
C GLU A 235 -2.38 -2.12 -9.11
N ARG A 236 -3.23 -1.69 -10.06
CA ARG A 236 -2.83 -1.13 -11.36
C ARG A 236 -1.84 -2.03 -12.13
N LYS A 237 -1.93 -3.35 -11.96
CA LYS A 237 -1.04 -4.33 -12.62
C LYS A 237 -1.46 -4.60 -14.07
N GLU A 238 -2.69 -4.24 -14.43
CA GLU A 238 -3.27 -4.39 -15.77
C GLU A 238 -2.45 -3.68 -16.86
N TYR A 239 -1.59 -2.70 -16.51
CA TYR A 239 -0.69 -2.04 -17.45
C TYR A 239 0.36 -2.97 -18.05
N THR A 240 0.82 -3.99 -17.33
CA THR A 240 1.98 -4.81 -17.74
C THR A 240 1.86 -6.30 -17.45
N GLU A 241 0.91 -6.76 -16.63
CA GLU A 241 0.81 -8.17 -16.23
C GLU A 241 0.68 -9.13 -17.41
N HIS A 242 -0.07 -8.73 -18.45
CA HIS A 242 -0.31 -9.51 -19.66
C HIS A 242 0.85 -9.42 -20.68
N MET A 243 1.86 -8.59 -20.42
CA MET A 243 2.97 -8.34 -21.35
C MET A 243 4.17 -9.24 -21.02
N ALA A 244 4.52 -10.09 -21.99
CA ALA A 244 5.68 -10.98 -21.90
C ALA A 244 7.02 -10.23 -21.76
N LEU A 245 7.99 -10.91 -21.14
CA LEU A 245 9.35 -10.40 -21.00
C LEU A 245 9.98 -10.13 -22.37
N LYS A 246 10.62 -8.97 -22.48
CA LYS A 246 11.44 -8.59 -23.63
C LYS A 246 12.88 -8.39 -23.17
N ARG A 247 13.87 -8.88 -23.93
CA ARG A 247 15.26 -8.46 -23.69
C ARG A 247 15.40 -6.99 -24.08
N PHE A 248 15.96 -6.19 -23.18
CA PHE A 248 16.27 -4.80 -23.46
C PHE A 248 17.45 -4.73 -24.45
N PRO A 249 17.53 -3.70 -25.32
CA PRO A 249 18.68 -3.51 -26.21
C PRO A 249 20.01 -3.49 -25.44
N GLU A 250 21.07 -3.96 -26.09
CA GLU A 250 22.40 -3.96 -25.50
C GLU A 250 22.89 -2.52 -25.27
N PRO A 251 23.32 -2.16 -24.06
CA PRO A 251 23.77 -0.80 -23.75
C PRO A 251 25.15 -0.52 -24.35
N GLU A 252 25.36 0.72 -24.84
CA GLU A 252 26.67 1.18 -25.32
C GLU A 252 27.65 1.44 -24.16
N GLU A 253 27.13 1.83 -23.00
CA GLU A 253 27.88 2.05 -21.77
C GLU A 253 27.06 1.54 -20.58
N VAL A 254 27.72 0.93 -19.61
CA VAL A 254 27.12 0.60 -18.32
C VAL A 254 27.88 1.27 -17.18
N VAL A 255 27.13 1.76 -16.19
CA VAL A 255 27.67 2.28 -14.94
C VAL A 255 27.31 1.28 -13.85
N ILE A 256 28.29 0.55 -13.32
CA ILE A 256 28.04 -0.52 -12.34
C ILE A 256 28.48 -0.05 -10.94
N PRO A 257 27.53 0.28 -10.04
CA PRO A 257 27.85 0.64 -8.67
C PRO A 257 28.55 -0.49 -7.91
N LEU A 258 29.52 -0.13 -7.07
CA LEU A 258 30.13 -1.09 -6.15
C LEU A 258 29.31 -1.30 -4.87
N SER A 259 28.24 -0.51 -4.68
CA SER A 259 27.33 -0.60 -3.54
C SER A 259 25.91 -1.04 -3.93
N MET A 260 25.78 -2.22 -4.55
CA MET A 260 24.47 -2.80 -4.94
C MET A 260 23.88 -3.80 -3.93
N HIS A 261 24.41 -3.81 -2.70
CA HIS A 261 24.00 -4.73 -1.63
C HIS A 261 23.98 -4.04 -0.27
N ALA A 262 23.41 -4.72 0.72
CA ALA A 262 23.54 -4.32 2.11
C ALA A 262 25.01 -4.43 2.56
N GLY A 263 25.37 -3.65 3.59
CA GLY A 263 26.70 -3.66 4.20
C GLY A 263 27.76 -2.85 3.45
N ALA A 264 29.02 -3.25 3.58
CA ALA A 264 30.17 -2.48 3.08
C ALA A 264 30.30 -2.61 1.56
N PRO A 265 30.47 -1.52 0.78
CA PRO A 265 30.66 -1.56 -0.67
C PRO A 265 31.80 -2.50 -1.09
N ALA A 266 31.69 -3.09 -2.28
CA ALA A 266 32.75 -3.90 -2.86
C ALA A 266 33.98 -3.05 -3.23
N ASN A 267 35.17 -3.64 -3.17
CA ASN A 267 36.41 -2.99 -3.62
C ASN A 267 36.63 -3.27 -5.11
N PRO A 268 36.92 -2.28 -5.96
CA PRO A 268 37.20 -2.53 -7.36
C PRO A 268 38.45 -3.40 -7.51
N VAL A 269 38.42 -4.35 -8.44
CA VAL A 269 39.56 -5.22 -8.79
C VAL A 269 40.02 -5.06 -10.24
N VAL A 270 39.52 -4.02 -10.91
CA VAL A 270 39.91 -3.60 -12.26
C VAL A 270 40.40 -2.15 -12.22
N GLN A 271 41.05 -1.70 -13.28
CA GLN A 271 41.59 -0.36 -13.45
C GLN A 271 41.09 0.27 -14.77
N VAL A 272 41.16 1.60 -14.86
CA VAL A 272 40.82 2.32 -16.09
C VAL A 272 41.75 1.87 -17.22
N GLY A 273 41.18 1.52 -18.37
CA GLY A 273 41.88 0.96 -19.53
C GLY A 273 41.81 -0.57 -19.63
N ASP A 274 41.41 -1.27 -18.57
CA ASP A 274 41.27 -2.73 -18.61
C ASP A 274 40.18 -3.16 -19.60
N THR A 275 40.43 -4.26 -20.31
CA THR A 275 39.39 -4.97 -21.06
C THR A 275 38.72 -5.97 -20.15
N VAL A 276 37.39 -5.95 -20.11
CA VAL A 276 36.57 -6.84 -19.29
C VAL A 276 35.63 -7.67 -20.16
N LYS A 277 35.25 -8.84 -19.65
CA LYS A 277 34.31 -9.77 -20.30
C LYS A 277 33.00 -9.89 -19.51
N VAL A 278 31.95 -10.34 -20.17
CA VAL A 278 30.64 -10.60 -19.53
C VAL A 278 30.82 -11.64 -18.42
N GLY A 279 30.36 -11.32 -17.22
CA GLY A 279 30.45 -12.17 -16.03
C GLY A 279 31.81 -12.11 -15.32
N GLN A 280 32.77 -11.30 -15.79
CA GLN A 280 34.03 -11.10 -15.07
C GLN A 280 33.79 -10.34 -13.76
N LYS A 281 34.39 -10.80 -12.66
CA LYS A 281 34.37 -10.08 -11.38
C LYS A 281 35.16 -8.78 -11.52
N ILE A 282 34.52 -7.66 -11.20
CA ILE A 282 35.09 -6.30 -11.24
C ILE A 282 35.11 -5.63 -9.86
N GLY A 283 34.40 -6.20 -8.89
CA GLY A 283 34.47 -5.80 -7.48
C GLY A 283 34.45 -7.00 -6.54
N GLU A 284 35.33 -6.99 -5.54
CA GLU A 284 35.44 -8.04 -4.52
C GLU A 284 34.73 -7.62 -3.23
N ALA A 285 34.10 -8.59 -2.56
CA ALA A 285 33.40 -8.34 -1.30
C ALA A 285 34.38 -7.83 -0.21
N ALA A 286 34.07 -6.71 0.43
CA ALA A 286 34.98 -6.04 1.37
C ALA A 286 34.77 -6.45 2.84
N ALA A 287 33.67 -7.13 3.17
CA ALA A 287 33.30 -7.52 4.53
C ALA A 287 32.32 -8.70 4.53
N PHE A 288 31.99 -9.22 5.73
CA PHE A 288 31.03 -10.31 5.91
C PHE A 288 29.65 -10.01 5.29
N ILE A 289 29.14 -8.79 5.48
CA ILE A 289 27.96 -8.29 4.76
C ILE A 289 28.46 -7.44 3.59
N SER A 290 28.74 -8.11 2.48
CA SER A 290 29.15 -7.54 1.19
C SER A 290 28.98 -8.62 0.12
N SER A 291 29.03 -8.28 -1.18
CA SER A 291 28.87 -9.26 -2.26
C SER A 291 29.68 -8.88 -3.50
N PRO A 292 30.28 -9.85 -4.22
CA PRO A 292 31.01 -9.58 -5.45
C PRO A 292 30.17 -8.86 -6.52
N VAL A 293 30.82 -8.06 -7.35
CA VAL A 293 30.23 -7.29 -8.45
C VAL A 293 30.88 -7.71 -9.76
N HIS A 294 30.06 -7.87 -10.81
CA HIS A 294 30.48 -8.42 -12.09
C HIS A 294 30.17 -7.46 -13.24
N SER A 295 30.97 -7.52 -14.29
CA SER A 295 30.68 -6.82 -15.54
C SER A 295 29.49 -7.48 -16.24
N SER A 296 28.49 -6.67 -16.61
CA SER A 296 27.32 -7.13 -17.36
C SER A 296 27.54 -7.16 -18.88
N VAL A 297 28.59 -6.49 -19.36
CA VAL A 297 29.00 -6.40 -20.78
C VAL A 297 30.46 -6.82 -20.96
N SER A 298 30.87 -7.09 -22.21
CA SER A 298 32.29 -7.06 -22.58
C SER A 298 32.67 -5.68 -23.10
N GLY A 299 33.89 -5.23 -22.85
CA GLY A 299 34.29 -3.88 -23.25
C GLY A 299 35.51 -3.36 -22.50
N THR A 300 35.61 -2.04 -22.40
CA THR A 300 36.75 -1.35 -21.77
C THR A 300 36.28 -0.51 -20.59
N VAL A 301 36.98 -0.62 -19.46
CA VAL A 301 36.75 0.24 -18.29
C VAL A 301 37.21 1.65 -18.63
N THR A 302 36.28 2.59 -18.71
CA THR A 302 36.55 3.99 -19.09
C THR A 302 36.75 4.89 -17.88
N ALA A 303 36.13 4.57 -16.74
CA ALA A 303 36.29 5.32 -15.50
C ALA A 303 35.99 4.45 -14.27
N ILE A 304 36.57 4.84 -13.13
CA ILE A 304 36.20 4.36 -11.79
C ILE A 304 36.01 5.60 -10.92
N GLU A 305 34.76 6.03 -10.75
CA GLU A 305 34.41 7.32 -10.15
C GLU A 305 33.04 7.29 -9.47
N ASN A 306 32.71 8.33 -8.72
CA ASN A 306 31.39 8.47 -8.14
C ASN A 306 30.36 8.79 -9.24
N ARG A 307 29.26 8.04 -9.27
CA ARG A 307 28.12 8.25 -10.15
C ARG A 307 26.82 8.18 -9.35
N GLY A 308 25.73 8.66 -9.95
CA GLY A 308 24.41 8.60 -9.37
C GLY A 308 23.97 7.18 -9.01
N HIS A 309 23.23 7.06 -7.92
CA HIS A 309 22.75 5.81 -7.35
C HIS A 309 21.31 5.99 -6.88
N ALA A 310 20.39 5.17 -7.41
CA ALA A 310 18.95 5.34 -7.24
C ALA A 310 18.46 5.40 -5.78
N THR A 311 19.22 4.87 -4.82
CA THR A 311 18.80 4.80 -3.40
C THR A 311 19.77 5.43 -2.39
N ARG A 312 20.93 5.95 -2.84
CA ARG A 312 22.02 6.37 -1.92
C ARG A 312 22.69 7.70 -2.31
N GLY A 313 22.18 8.43 -3.31
CA GLY A 313 22.83 9.64 -3.80
C GLY A 313 23.91 9.29 -4.81
N GLU A 314 25.19 9.43 -4.43
CA GLU A 314 26.32 9.03 -5.27
C GLU A 314 27.10 7.87 -4.66
N CYS A 315 27.73 7.05 -5.51
CA CYS A 315 28.62 5.99 -5.05
C CYS A 315 29.69 5.64 -6.10
N LEU A 316 30.81 5.10 -5.61
CA LEU A 316 31.90 4.63 -6.46
C LEU A 316 31.39 3.52 -7.40
N SER A 317 31.62 3.72 -8.69
CA SER A 317 31.11 2.88 -9.77
C SER A 317 32.20 2.60 -10.80
N VAL A 318 32.10 1.46 -11.47
CA VAL A 318 32.93 1.12 -12.63
C VAL A 318 32.14 1.44 -13.89
N VAL A 319 32.67 2.32 -14.74
CA VAL A 319 32.06 2.69 -16.03
C VAL A 319 32.73 1.88 -17.12
N ILE A 320 31.91 1.19 -17.93
CA ILE A 320 32.39 0.25 -18.95
C ILE A 320 31.72 0.61 -20.27
N LYS A 321 32.53 0.96 -21.27
CA LYS A 321 32.08 1.10 -22.65
C LYS A 321 32.00 -0.28 -23.28
N SER A 322 30.80 -0.67 -23.71
CA SER A 322 30.53 -1.95 -24.35
C SER A 322 31.19 -2.04 -25.72
N ASP A 323 31.73 -3.20 -26.05
CA ASP A 323 32.22 -3.51 -27.40
C ASP A 323 31.16 -4.18 -28.29
N GLY A 324 29.95 -4.42 -27.75
CA GLY A 324 28.84 -5.06 -28.43
C GLY A 324 29.03 -6.55 -28.73
N LYS A 325 30.16 -7.16 -28.32
CA LYS A 325 30.49 -8.56 -28.66
C LYS A 325 29.93 -9.56 -27.67
N ASN A 326 29.60 -9.12 -26.45
CA ASN A 326 29.15 -9.98 -25.35
C ASN A 326 30.05 -11.20 -25.12
N THR A 327 31.37 -10.99 -25.18
CA THR A 327 32.35 -12.07 -24.97
C THR A 327 32.29 -12.53 -23.52
N LEU A 328 32.00 -13.81 -23.30
CA LEU A 328 31.91 -14.41 -21.96
C LEU A 328 33.30 -14.57 -21.32
N HIS A 329 33.37 -14.32 -20.01
CA HIS A 329 34.54 -14.63 -19.21
C HIS A 329 34.70 -16.16 -19.06
N GLU A 330 35.95 -16.64 -19.00
CA GLU A 330 36.31 -18.05 -18.97
C GLU A 330 35.75 -18.82 -17.76
N SER A 331 35.38 -18.10 -16.70
CA SER A 331 34.73 -18.69 -15.52
C SER A 331 33.25 -18.98 -15.73
N VAL A 332 32.60 -18.40 -16.75
CA VAL A 332 31.18 -18.59 -17.03
C VAL A 332 30.99 -19.92 -17.73
N LYS A 333 30.82 -20.97 -16.93
CA LYS A 333 30.57 -22.33 -17.40
C LYS A 333 29.64 -23.05 -16.42
N PRO A 334 28.79 -23.98 -16.89
CA PRO A 334 27.94 -24.79 -16.03
C PRO A 334 28.73 -25.46 -14.90
N HIS A 335 28.15 -25.46 -13.69
CA HIS A 335 28.66 -26.26 -12.58
C HIS A 335 28.18 -27.71 -12.68
N LYS A 336 28.58 -28.55 -11.72
CA LYS A 336 28.07 -29.91 -11.59
C LYS A 336 26.54 -29.91 -11.42
N GLY A 337 25.90 -31.02 -11.76
CA GLY A 337 24.47 -31.19 -11.50
C GLY A 337 24.14 -31.05 -10.01
N LEU A 338 22.93 -30.57 -9.70
CA LEU A 338 22.52 -30.28 -8.33
C LEU A 338 22.76 -31.45 -7.36
N GLU A 339 22.55 -32.70 -7.82
CA GLU A 339 22.74 -33.91 -7.01
C GLU A 339 24.19 -34.11 -6.55
N GLU A 340 25.17 -33.71 -7.36
CA GLU A 340 26.60 -33.85 -7.07
C GLU A 340 27.16 -32.71 -6.24
N LEU A 341 26.48 -31.56 -6.20
CA LEU A 341 26.90 -30.41 -5.41
C LEU A 341 26.62 -30.64 -3.93
N THR A 342 27.61 -30.36 -3.09
CA THR A 342 27.45 -30.27 -1.64
C THR A 342 26.74 -28.96 -1.24
N PRO A 343 26.12 -28.90 -0.05
CA PRO A 343 25.53 -27.65 0.46
C PRO A 343 26.50 -26.47 0.46
N ASP A 344 27.75 -26.68 0.85
CA ASP A 344 28.78 -25.64 0.87
C ASP A 344 29.21 -25.20 -0.54
N GLU A 345 29.31 -26.12 -1.51
CA GLU A 345 29.55 -25.75 -2.91
C GLU A 345 28.42 -24.87 -3.46
N ILE A 346 27.15 -25.16 -3.14
CA ILE A 346 26.02 -24.32 -3.57
C ILE A 346 26.15 -22.92 -2.97
N VAL A 347 26.44 -22.80 -1.66
CA VAL A 347 26.59 -21.48 -1.02
C VAL A 347 27.76 -20.70 -1.61
N GLU A 348 28.88 -21.37 -1.93
CA GLU A 348 30.03 -20.71 -2.54
C GLU A 348 29.74 -20.25 -3.97
N ILE A 349 29.03 -21.05 -4.79
CA ILE A 349 28.56 -20.62 -6.11
C ILE A 349 27.70 -19.37 -6.00
N VAL A 350 26.73 -19.36 -5.07
CA VAL A 350 25.83 -18.21 -4.84
C VAL A 350 26.60 -16.97 -4.39
N LYS A 351 27.61 -17.15 -3.53
CA LYS A 351 28.49 -16.08 -3.04
C LYS A 351 29.31 -15.49 -4.18
N GLU A 352 30.03 -16.33 -4.92
CA GLU A 352 30.91 -15.90 -6.01
C GLU A 352 30.13 -15.31 -7.18
N ALA A 353 28.91 -15.78 -7.46
CA ALA A 353 28.00 -15.20 -8.45
C ALA A 353 27.48 -13.80 -8.05
N GLY A 354 27.76 -13.34 -6.82
CA GLY A 354 27.35 -12.02 -6.35
C GLY A 354 25.84 -11.90 -6.13
N ILE A 355 25.15 -13.00 -5.81
CA ILE A 355 23.70 -13.00 -5.69
C ILE A 355 23.27 -12.36 -4.36
N VAL A 356 22.27 -11.49 -4.45
CA VAL A 356 21.68 -10.77 -3.32
C VAL A 356 20.16 -10.94 -3.30
N GLY A 357 19.53 -10.62 -2.18
CA GLY A 357 18.08 -10.55 -2.06
C GLY A 357 17.51 -9.45 -2.95
N MET A 358 16.84 -9.85 -4.04
CA MET A 358 16.31 -8.96 -5.09
C MET A 358 14.90 -8.45 -4.82
N GLY A 359 14.35 -8.73 -3.63
CA GLY A 359 13.13 -8.09 -3.11
C GLY A 359 13.35 -6.66 -2.57
N GLY A 360 14.51 -6.05 -2.83
CA GLY A 360 14.82 -4.64 -2.54
C GLY A 360 16.00 -4.44 -1.60
N ALA A 361 16.08 -5.15 -0.47
CA ALA A 361 17.09 -4.89 0.57
C ALA A 361 18.54 -5.21 0.16
N GLY A 362 18.75 -6.03 -0.88
CA GLY A 362 20.08 -6.36 -1.39
C GLY A 362 20.96 -7.12 -0.38
N PHE A 363 20.39 -7.87 0.56
CA PHE A 363 21.16 -8.64 1.53
C PHE A 363 21.87 -9.83 0.83
N PRO A 364 23.17 -10.09 1.07
CA PRO A 364 23.88 -11.21 0.43
C PRO A 364 23.18 -12.55 0.64
N THR A 365 22.84 -13.24 -0.46
CA THR A 365 22.05 -14.47 -0.39
C THR A 365 22.84 -15.61 0.25
N SER A 366 24.15 -15.69 0.02
CA SER A 366 25.03 -16.69 0.63
C SER A 366 25.01 -16.65 2.16
N VAL A 367 24.91 -15.46 2.76
CA VAL A 367 24.76 -15.31 4.22
C VAL A 367 23.41 -15.83 4.69
N LYS A 368 22.35 -15.60 3.91
CA LYS A 368 21.00 -16.10 4.22
C LYS A 368 20.91 -17.63 4.14
N LEU A 369 21.67 -18.26 3.25
CA LEU A 369 21.72 -19.71 3.07
C LEU A 369 22.55 -20.44 4.14
N LYS A 370 23.25 -19.72 5.03
CA LYS A 370 23.95 -20.28 6.20
C LYS A 370 23.30 -19.77 7.50
N PRO A 371 22.07 -20.18 7.81
CA PRO A 371 21.39 -19.72 9.01
C PRO A 371 22.12 -20.22 10.27
N ALA A 372 22.15 -19.38 11.30
CA ALA A 372 22.73 -19.75 12.61
C ALA A 372 21.85 -20.74 13.41
N LYS A 373 20.61 -20.98 12.96
CA LYS A 373 19.63 -21.87 13.58
C LYS A 373 19.06 -22.83 12.53
N PRO A 374 18.63 -24.04 12.94
CA PRO A 374 17.96 -24.96 12.04
C PRO A 374 16.75 -24.33 11.35
N VAL A 375 16.56 -24.64 10.07
CA VAL A 375 15.46 -24.17 9.23
C VAL A 375 14.79 -25.37 8.61
N ASP A 376 13.48 -25.51 8.82
CA ASP A 376 12.68 -26.61 8.27
C ASP A 376 11.89 -26.19 7.00
N THR A 377 11.59 -24.89 6.86
CA THR A 377 10.73 -24.37 5.79
C THR A 377 11.42 -23.24 5.01
N ILE A 378 11.47 -23.39 3.68
CA ILE A 378 11.84 -22.32 2.73
C ILE A 378 10.57 -21.76 2.08
N LEU A 379 10.40 -20.45 2.17
CA LEU A 379 9.29 -19.71 1.56
C LEU A 379 9.82 -18.91 0.38
N LEU A 380 9.32 -19.17 -0.83
CA LEU A 380 9.48 -18.26 -1.95
C LEU A 380 8.39 -17.20 -1.92
N ASN A 381 8.80 -15.94 -1.91
CA ASN A 381 7.95 -14.78 -1.96
C ASN A 381 7.67 -14.38 -3.40
N GLY A 382 6.57 -14.91 -3.96
CA GLY A 382 5.98 -14.53 -5.25
C GLY A 382 4.77 -13.61 -5.11
N CYS A 383 4.61 -12.93 -3.98
CA CYS A 383 3.48 -12.03 -3.76
C CYS A 383 3.56 -10.81 -4.68
N GLU A 384 4.73 -10.16 -4.75
CA GLU A 384 4.91 -8.90 -5.48
C GLU A 384 3.81 -7.87 -5.15
N CYS A 385 3.60 -7.63 -3.85
CA CYS A 385 2.45 -6.85 -3.35
C CYS A 385 2.58 -5.33 -3.60
N GLU A 386 3.71 -4.84 -4.13
CA GLU A 386 3.80 -3.46 -4.60
C GLU A 386 2.87 -3.25 -5.79
N PRO A 387 2.02 -2.19 -5.80
CA PRO A 387 1.25 -1.84 -6.97
C PRO A 387 2.14 -1.57 -8.18
N LEU A 388 1.56 -1.66 -9.37
CA LEU A 388 2.15 -1.47 -10.70
C LEU A 388 3.19 -2.53 -11.11
N LEU A 389 3.95 -3.10 -10.18
CA LEU A 389 5.06 -4.00 -10.50
C LEU A 389 4.58 -5.41 -10.88
N THR A 390 5.18 -5.99 -11.92
CA THR A 390 4.84 -7.32 -12.45
C THR A 390 6.09 -8.16 -12.79
N ALA A 391 7.26 -7.76 -12.32
CA ALA A 391 8.54 -8.35 -12.66
C ALA A 391 8.64 -9.80 -12.16
N ASP A 392 8.35 -10.04 -10.88
CA ASP A 392 8.38 -11.38 -10.30
C ASP A 392 7.22 -12.24 -10.82
N HIS A 393 6.05 -11.65 -11.12
CA HIS A 393 4.97 -12.34 -11.82
C HIS A 393 5.44 -12.90 -13.16
N ARG A 394 6.12 -12.10 -13.99
CA ARG A 394 6.69 -12.59 -15.24
C ARG A 394 7.83 -13.61 -15.02
N VAL A 395 8.64 -13.46 -13.96
CA VAL A 395 9.65 -14.50 -13.67
C VAL A 395 8.99 -15.84 -13.34
N LEU A 396 7.87 -15.86 -12.61
CA LEU A 396 7.11 -17.09 -12.33
C LEU A 396 6.59 -17.76 -13.60
N LEU A 397 6.17 -17.00 -14.60
CA LEU A 397 5.61 -17.52 -15.84
C LEU A 397 6.69 -18.00 -16.82
N GLU A 398 7.66 -17.13 -17.12
CA GLU A 398 8.68 -17.39 -18.14
C GLU A 398 9.86 -18.26 -17.65
N PHE A 399 10.12 -18.28 -16.34
CA PHE A 399 11.25 -19.00 -15.75
C PHE A 399 10.83 -19.98 -14.63
N ALA A 400 9.62 -20.54 -14.73
CA ALA A 400 9.06 -21.44 -13.72
C ALA A 400 10.00 -22.60 -13.34
N ASP A 401 10.61 -23.25 -14.33
CA ASP A 401 11.52 -24.39 -14.12
C ASP A 401 12.81 -23.96 -13.40
N ASP A 402 13.36 -22.79 -13.76
CA ASP A 402 14.54 -22.22 -13.10
C ASP A 402 14.22 -21.84 -11.64
N VAL A 403 13.03 -21.28 -11.39
CA VAL A 403 12.58 -20.95 -10.02
C VAL A 403 12.46 -22.22 -9.18
N ILE A 404 11.88 -23.29 -9.71
CA ILE A 404 11.77 -24.58 -9.02
C ILE A 404 13.15 -25.20 -8.79
N TYR A 405 14.05 -25.14 -9.79
CA TYR A 405 15.43 -25.61 -9.66
C TYR A 405 16.18 -24.85 -8.55
N GLY A 406 16.07 -23.52 -8.56
CA GLY A 406 16.67 -22.68 -7.52
C GLY A 406 16.10 -22.99 -6.13
N LEU A 407 14.80 -23.29 -6.01
CA LEU A 407 14.21 -23.71 -4.73
C LEU A 407 14.82 -25.01 -4.22
N LYS A 408 14.97 -26.01 -5.10
CA LYS A 408 15.65 -27.27 -4.77
C LYS A 408 17.09 -27.03 -4.33
N ALA A 409 17.81 -26.12 -4.99
CA ALA A 409 19.15 -25.72 -4.58
C ALA A 409 19.18 -25.07 -3.19
N ILE A 410 18.23 -24.19 -2.88
CA ILE A 410 18.10 -23.57 -1.54
C ILE A 410 17.80 -24.63 -0.48
N LEU A 411 16.84 -25.54 -0.74
CA LEU A 411 16.48 -26.63 0.18
C LEU A 411 17.72 -27.48 0.52
N LYS A 412 18.49 -27.87 -0.50
CA LYS A 412 19.73 -28.64 -0.32
C LYS A 412 20.81 -27.84 0.43
N ALA A 413 21.02 -26.58 0.08
CA ALA A 413 22.03 -25.72 0.71
C ALA A 413 21.79 -25.52 2.21
N VAL A 414 20.51 -25.36 2.59
CA VAL A 414 20.10 -25.10 3.98
C VAL A 414 19.87 -26.40 4.77
N GLY A 415 19.55 -27.50 4.09
CA GLY A 415 19.10 -28.73 4.72
C GLY A 415 17.65 -28.65 5.22
N ALA A 416 16.81 -27.85 4.55
CA ALA A 416 15.39 -27.71 4.89
C ALA A 416 14.55 -28.77 4.19
N GLU A 417 13.50 -29.23 4.86
CA GLU A 417 12.66 -30.34 4.39
C GLU A 417 11.57 -29.86 3.43
N LYS A 418 11.01 -28.67 3.66
CA LYS A 418 9.82 -28.18 2.96
C LYS A 418 10.07 -26.87 2.20
N GLY A 419 9.66 -26.84 0.93
CA GLY A 419 9.58 -25.64 0.11
C GLY A 419 8.13 -25.19 -0.08
N VAL A 420 7.88 -23.88 -0.02
CA VAL A 420 6.55 -23.30 -0.25
C VAL A 420 6.67 -22.10 -1.17
N ILE A 421 5.94 -22.10 -2.28
CA ILE A 421 5.88 -20.99 -3.23
C ILE A 421 4.60 -20.20 -2.95
N VAL A 422 4.74 -18.99 -2.42
CA VAL A 422 3.60 -18.17 -2.01
C VAL A 422 3.30 -17.14 -3.08
N ILE A 423 2.10 -17.20 -3.65
CA ILE A 423 1.65 -16.34 -4.74
C ILE A 423 0.33 -15.69 -4.33
N GLU A 424 0.13 -14.40 -4.64
CA GLU A 424 -1.13 -13.72 -4.37
C GLU A 424 -2.24 -14.13 -5.36
N ASP A 425 -3.49 -14.12 -4.91
CA ASP A 425 -4.68 -14.53 -5.68
C ASP A 425 -4.99 -13.68 -6.92
N ASN A 426 -4.34 -12.52 -7.06
CA ASN A 426 -4.33 -11.68 -8.26
C ASN A 426 -3.52 -12.26 -9.44
N LYS A 427 -2.80 -13.38 -9.27
CA LYS A 427 -1.98 -14.03 -10.31
C LYS A 427 -2.42 -15.47 -10.59
N PRO A 428 -3.67 -15.68 -11.06
CA PRO A 428 -4.23 -17.02 -11.24
C PRO A 428 -3.44 -17.88 -12.24
N ASP A 429 -2.85 -17.26 -13.26
CA ASP A 429 -2.01 -17.91 -14.27
C ASP A 429 -0.71 -18.48 -13.68
N ALA A 430 -0.02 -17.70 -12.84
CA ALA A 430 1.19 -18.15 -12.15
C ALA A 430 0.87 -19.21 -11.10
N ILE A 431 -0.25 -19.09 -10.38
CA ILE A 431 -0.71 -20.12 -9.44
C ILE A 431 -0.94 -21.43 -10.19
N GLN A 432 -1.69 -21.39 -11.29
CA GLN A 432 -1.98 -22.57 -12.09
C GLN A 432 -0.68 -23.23 -12.58
N LEU A 433 0.17 -22.47 -13.28
CA LEU A 433 1.41 -23.00 -13.85
C LEU A 433 2.34 -23.60 -12.79
N MET A 434 2.55 -22.90 -11.67
CA MET A 434 3.44 -23.40 -10.63
C MET A 434 2.85 -24.63 -9.95
N THR A 435 1.53 -24.68 -9.73
CA THR A 435 0.88 -25.86 -9.14
C THR A 435 1.02 -27.08 -10.04
N GLU A 436 0.82 -26.91 -11.35
CA GLU A 436 1.03 -27.97 -12.34
C GLU A 436 2.47 -28.47 -12.33
N LYS A 437 3.45 -27.56 -12.33
CA LYS A 437 4.89 -27.91 -12.35
C LYS A 437 5.42 -28.50 -11.05
N THR A 438 4.74 -28.27 -9.92
CA THR A 438 5.12 -28.84 -8.62
C THR A 438 4.27 -30.04 -8.21
N ALA A 439 3.32 -30.50 -9.05
CA ALA A 439 2.38 -31.57 -8.69
C ALA A 439 3.06 -32.88 -8.26
N ASP A 440 4.20 -33.22 -8.90
CA ASP A 440 4.97 -34.44 -8.61
C ASP A 440 6.05 -34.25 -7.53
N LEU A 441 6.12 -33.08 -6.88
CA LEU A 441 7.14 -32.76 -5.89
C LEU A 441 6.54 -32.82 -4.47
N GLU A 442 6.74 -33.95 -3.78
CA GLU A 442 6.12 -34.20 -2.47
C GLU A 442 6.46 -33.15 -1.39
N ASN A 443 7.63 -32.50 -1.51
CA ASN A 443 8.14 -31.55 -0.51
C ASN A 443 8.05 -30.08 -0.93
N ILE A 444 7.43 -29.77 -2.08
CA ILE A 444 7.22 -28.42 -2.58
C ILE A 444 5.74 -28.19 -2.85
N GLU A 445 5.16 -27.16 -2.25
CA GLU A 445 3.76 -26.79 -2.48
C GLU A 445 3.61 -25.33 -2.91
N VAL A 446 2.51 -25.02 -3.60
CA VAL A 446 2.08 -23.65 -3.91
C VAL A 446 0.99 -23.23 -2.92
N VAL A 447 1.18 -22.09 -2.27
CA VAL A 447 0.18 -21.49 -1.36
C VAL A 447 -0.34 -20.20 -1.98
N THR A 448 -1.65 -20.15 -2.20
CA THR A 448 -2.34 -18.92 -2.60
C THR A 448 -2.57 -18.03 -1.38
N ALA A 449 -2.07 -16.79 -1.43
CA ALA A 449 -2.29 -15.77 -0.41
C ALA A 449 -3.31 -14.74 -0.92
N LYS A 450 -4.09 -14.15 -0.01
CA LYS A 450 -5.00 -13.05 -0.35
C LYS A 450 -4.18 -11.81 -0.71
N THR A 451 -4.55 -11.12 -1.80
CA THR A 451 -3.90 -9.88 -2.21
C THR A 451 -4.05 -8.81 -1.13
N LYS A 452 -2.93 -8.43 -0.53
CA LYS A 452 -2.93 -7.49 0.61
C LYS A 452 -1.54 -6.89 0.79
N TYR A 453 -1.42 -5.58 0.91
CA TYR A 453 -0.11 -4.99 1.19
C TYR A 453 0.12 -4.86 2.72
N PRO A 454 1.29 -5.25 3.28
CA PRO A 454 2.48 -5.78 2.64
C PRO A 454 2.62 -7.32 2.84
N GLN A 455 1.85 -8.14 2.12
CA GLN A 455 1.86 -9.61 2.21
C GLN A 455 3.25 -10.19 1.92
N GLY A 456 4.01 -9.55 1.02
CA GLY A 456 5.39 -9.89 0.71
C GLY A 456 6.43 -9.50 1.76
N ALA A 457 6.07 -8.82 2.86
CA ALA A 457 7.01 -8.61 3.95
C ALA A 457 7.30 -9.93 4.66
N GLU A 458 8.58 -10.28 4.87
CA GLU A 458 8.99 -11.62 5.31
C GLU A 458 8.26 -12.10 6.59
N LYS A 459 8.10 -11.21 7.58
CA LYS A 459 7.41 -11.55 8.84
C LYS A 459 5.91 -11.81 8.63
N MET A 460 5.28 -11.11 7.68
CA MET A 460 3.87 -11.27 7.34
C MET A 460 3.65 -12.54 6.54
N LEU A 461 4.55 -12.83 5.60
CA LEU A 461 4.53 -14.05 4.80
C LEU A 461 4.68 -15.30 5.68
N ILE A 462 5.65 -15.31 6.60
CA ILE A 462 5.85 -16.40 7.55
C ILE A 462 4.59 -16.62 8.40
N LYS A 463 4.03 -15.53 8.96
CA LYS A 463 2.81 -15.61 9.78
C LYS A 463 1.62 -16.14 8.97
N ARG A 464 1.46 -15.69 7.72
CA ARG A 464 0.37 -16.12 6.83
C ARG A 464 0.42 -17.61 6.51
N VAL A 465 1.60 -18.14 6.27
CA VAL A 465 1.78 -19.52 5.77
C VAL A 465 1.95 -20.51 6.92
N THR A 466 2.75 -20.16 7.93
CA THR A 466 3.15 -21.10 8.99
C THR A 466 2.47 -20.83 10.33
N GLY A 467 1.81 -19.67 10.48
CA GLY A 467 1.30 -19.19 11.77
C GLY A 467 2.39 -18.74 12.76
N ARG A 468 3.67 -18.93 12.43
CA ARG A 468 4.81 -18.59 13.31
C ARG A 468 5.03 -17.07 13.33
N LYS A 469 5.35 -16.52 14.52
CA LYS A 469 5.64 -15.09 14.71
C LYS A 469 7.13 -14.89 14.97
N VAL A 470 7.80 -14.21 14.04
CA VAL A 470 9.21 -13.80 14.24
C VAL A 470 9.28 -12.83 15.42
N PRO A 471 10.14 -13.08 16.44
CA PRO A 471 10.24 -12.21 17.61
C PRO A 471 10.77 -10.81 17.25
N SER A 472 10.54 -9.85 18.15
CA SER A 472 11.16 -8.51 18.08
C SER A 472 12.68 -8.64 18.03
N GLY A 473 13.33 -7.88 17.13
CA GLY A 473 14.77 -8.01 16.86
C GLY A 473 15.24 -9.33 16.24
N GLY A 474 14.35 -10.33 16.07
CA GLY A 474 14.67 -11.63 15.50
C GLY A 474 14.62 -11.68 13.97
N LEU A 475 15.19 -12.75 13.44
CA LEU A 475 15.27 -13.11 12.03
C LEU A 475 14.30 -14.27 11.71
N PRO A 476 13.91 -14.46 10.43
CA PRO A 476 13.14 -15.63 10.01
C PRO A 476 13.66 -16.99 10.53
N ALA A 477 14.98 -17.15 10.61
CA ALA A 477 15.60 -18.39 11.09
C ALA A 477 15.30 -18.67 12.58
N ASP A 478 14.92 -17.66 13.37
CA ASP A 478 14.52 -17.84 14.78
C ASP A 478 13.21 -18.64 14.93
N VAL A 479 12.45 -18.77 13.84
CA VAL A 479 11.21 -19.55 13.79
C VAL A 479 11.29 -20.66 12.74
N GLY A 480 12.49 -21.09 12.36
CA GLY A 480 12.72 -22.20 11.45
C GLY A 480 12.38 -21.91 9.99
N CYS A 481 12.43 -20.64 9.56
CA CYS A 481 12.07 -20.25 8.20
C CYS A 481 13.17 -19.44 7.49
N ILE A 482 13.27 -19.58 6.18
CA ILE A 482 13.96 -18.65 5.28
C ILE A 482 12.97 -18.16 4.23
N VAL A 483 12.96 -16.87 3.94
CA VAL A 483 12.15 -16.28 2.86
C VAL A 483 13.06 -15.84 1.71
N SER A 484 12.89 -16.32 0.48
CA SER A 484 13.65 -15.88 -0.69
C SER A 484 12.72 -15.26 -1.74
N ASN A 485 13.19 -14.26 -2.47
CA ASN A 485 12.43 -13.66 -3.57
C ASN A 485 12.53 -14.53 -4.83
N ILE A 486 11.50 -14.52 -5.69
CA ILE A 486 11.45 -15.32 -6.94
C ILE A 486 12.66 -15.04 -7.82
N SER A 487 12.95 -13.77 -8.13
CA SER A 487 14.09 -13.41 -8.96
C SER A 487 15.41 -13.90 -8.33
N THR A 488 15.56 -13.83 -7.00
CA THR A 488 16.78 -14.33 -6.32
C THR A 488 16.95 -15.82 -6.54
N THR A 489 15.86 -16.58 -6.43
CA THR A 489 15.89 -18.03 -6.62
C THR A 489 16.21 -18.40 -8.07
N LYS A 490 15.65 -17.69 -9.05
CA LYS A 490 15.98 -17.85 -10.47
C LYS A 490 17.47 -17.58 -10.72
N ALA A 491 18.05 -16.54 -10.12
CA ALA A 491 19.47 -16.23 -10.26
C ALA A 491 20.39 -17.32 -9.68
N ILE A 492 19.95 -18.05 -8.65
CA ILE A 492 20.69 -19.22 -8.13
C ILE A 492 20.72 -20.33 -9.18
N ALA A 493 19.61 -20.56 -9.89
CA ALA A 493 19.57 -21.52 -10.98
C ALA A 493 20.50 -21.11 -12.12
N ASP A 494 20.48 -19.85 -12.55
CA ASP A 494 21.40 -19.33 -13.57
C ASP A 494 22.86 -19.58 -13.20
N ALA A 495 23.24 -19.23 -11.96
CA ALA A 495 24.61 -19.39 -11.48
C ALA A 495 25.06 -20.85 -11.49
N ILE A 496 24.19 -21.79 -11.11
CA ILE A 496 24.55 -23.22 -11.10
C ILE A 496 24.53 -23.81 -12.52
N LEU A 497 23.44 -23.61 -13.26
CA LEU A 497 23.20 -24.27 -14.55
C LEU A 497 24.10 -23.73 -15.66
N THR A 498 24.46 -22.45 -15.60
CA THR A 498 25.21 -21.78 -16.67
C THR A 498 26.54 -21.20 -16.22
N GLY A 499 26.77 -21.04 -14.92
CA GLY A 499 27.91 -20.30 -14.37
C GLY A 499 27.76 -18.78 -14.48
N MET A 500 26.59 -18.27 -14.92
CA MET A 500 26.37 -16.85 -15.11
C MET A 500 26.17 -16.16 -13.75
N PRO A 501 27.01 -15.18 -13.38
CA PRO A 501 26.78 -14.38 -12.18
C PRO A 501 25.58 -13.44 -12.35
N LEU A 502 25.15 -12.79 -11.27
CA LEU A 502 24.05 -11.84 -11.32
C LEU A 502 24.44 -10.57 -12.09
N ILE A 503 24.15 -10.56 -13.39
CA ILE A 503 24.42 -9.47 -14.34
C ILE A 503 23.18 -8.93 -15.05
N GLU A 504 22.04 -9.61 -14.91
CA GLU A 504 20.76 -9.24 -15.51
C GLU A 504 19.68 -9.13 -14.42
N ARG A 505 18.73 -8.23 -14.64
CA ARG A 505 17.57 -8.04 -13.77
C ARG A 505 16.31 -7.90 -14.61
N VAL A 506 15.23 -8.57 -14.18
CA VAL A 506 13.88 -8.29 -14.71
C VAL A 506 13.36 -7.01 -14.07
N VAL A 507 12.94 -6.05 -14.88
CA VAL A 507 12.46 -4.73 -14.45
C VAL A 507 11.11 -4.44 -15.12
N THR A 508 10.11 -4.05 -14.34
CA THR A 508 8.86 -3.48 -14.87
C THR A 508 9.01 -1.97 -15.06
N VAL A 509 8.75 -1.44 -16.26
CA VAL A 509 8.64 0.01 -16.50
C VAL A 509 7.18 0.33 -16.78
N THR A 510 6.55 1.12 -15.92
CA THR A 510 5.08 1.22 -15.88
C THR A 510 4.57 2.49 -15.19
N GLY A 511 3.26 2.66 -15.08
CA GLY A 511 2.59 3.82 -14.49
C GLY A 511 1.78 4.60 -15.52
N GLU A 512 0.86 5.42 -15.01
CA GLU A 512 -0.13 6.18 -15.81
C GLU A 512 0.54 7.13 -16.80
N ARG A 513 1.79 7.50 -16.54
CA ARG A 513 2.55 8.49 -17.32
C ARG A 513 3.63 7.86 -18.20
N VAL A 514 3.73 6.53 -18.29
CA VAL A 514 4.64 5.85 -19.24
C VAL A 514 3.91 5.58 -20.54
N LYS A 515 4.49 6.01 -21.68
CA LYS A 515 3.83 5.90 -22.99
C LYS A 515 3.66 4.45 -23.47
N ASN A 516 4.70 3.63 -23.36
CA ASN A 516 4.69 2.21 -23.74
C ASN A 516 5.27 1.38 -22.59
N PRO A 517 4.46 1.03 -21.58
CA PRO A 517 4.93 0.26 -20.44
C PRO A 517 5.32 -1.18 -20.84
N GLY A 518 6.07 -1.88 -20.00
CA GLY A 518 6.46 -3.26 -20.26
C GLY A 518 7.37 -3.88 -19.20
N ASN A 519 7.68 -5.17 -19.39
CA ASN A 519 8.60 -5.93 -18.56
C ASN A 519 9.86 -6.30 -19.36
N PHE A 520 11.04 -6.02 -18.80
CA PHE A 520 12.30 -6.12 -19.52
C PHE A 520 13.35 -6.92 -18.76
N ILE A 521 14.12 -7.75 -19.47
CA ILE A 521 15.38 -8.31 -18.97
C ILE A 521 16.49 -7.32 -19.33
N VAL A 522 17.13 -6.75 -18.31
CA VAL A 522 18.03 -5.59 -18.44
C VAL A 522 19.40 -5.93 -17.86
N LYS A 523 20.48 -5.56 -18.56
CA LYS A 523 21.84 -5.63 -18.02
C LYS A 523 22.00 -4.69 -16.83
N ILE A 524 22.58 -5.19 -15.74
CA ILE A 524 22.91 -4.35 -14.58
C ILE A 524 23.89 -3.25 -15.02
N GLY A 525 23.61 -2.02 -14.59
CA GLY A 525 24.35 -0.82 -14.96
C GLY A 525 23.79 -0.05 -16.15
N THR A 526 22.79 -0.58 -16.84
CA THR A 526 22.03 0.17 -17.87
C THR A 526 21.38 1.39 -17.25
N ASN A 527 21.35 2.51 -17.97
CA ASN A 527 20.78 3.75 -17.48
C ASN A 527 19.25 3.69 -17.38
N THR A 528 18.69 4.17 -16.27
CA THR A 528 17.23 4.28 -16.09
C THR A 528 16.60 5.18 -17.14
N LYS A 529 17.31 6.24 -17.56
CA LYS A 529 16.87 7.12 -18.63
C LYS A 529 16.65 6.37 -19.95
N ASP A 530 17.55 5.48 -20.32
CA ASP A 530 17.45 4.72 -21.57
C ASP A 530 16.22 3.81 -21.58
N LEU A 531 15.88 3.22 -20.43
CA LEU A 531 14.65 2.43 -20.28
C LEU A 531 13.39 3.29 -20.48
N ILE A 532 13.37 4.49 -19.90
CA ILE A 532 12.25 5.43 -20.03
C ILE A 532 12.13 5.88 -21.49
N ASP A 533 13.24 6.26 -22.13
CA ASP A 533 13.27 6.69 -23.52
C ASP A 533 12.82 5.56 -24.47
N TYR A 534 13.27 4.32 -24.22
CA TYR A 534 12.83 3.13 -24.96
C TYR A 534 11.32 2.88 -24.83
N CYS A 535 10.75 3.17 -23.67
CA CYS A 535 9.30 3.13 -23.44
C CYS A 535 8.55 4.32 -24.09
N GLY A 536 9.23 5.16 -24.87
CA GLY A 536 8.64 6.31 -25.55
C GLY A 536 8.51 7.56 -24.67
N GLY A 537 9.20 7.59 -23.53
CA GLY A 537 9.22 8.71 -22.60
C GLY A 537 8.04 8.76 -21.64
N VAL A 538 8.00 9.86 -20.90
CA VAL A 538 6.95 10.18 -19.93
C VAL A 538 5.99 11.21 -20.50
N THR A 539 4.69 11.07 -20.23
CA THR A 539 3.64 12.01 -20.67
C THR A 539 3.18 12.91 -19.54
N GLY A 540 2.98 14.20 -19.82
CA GLY A 540 2.54 15.20 -18.85
C GLY A 540 3.69 15.96 -18.20
N ASP A 541 3.39 17.14 -17.68
CA ASP A 541 4.42 18.07 -17.17
C ASP A 541 4.69 17.90 -15.67
N ASP A 542 3.84 17.15 -14.98
CA ASP A 542 3.85 17.01 -13.54
C ASP A 542 3.79 15.53 -13.15
N VAL A 543 4.98 14.92 -13.14
CA VAL A 543 5.14 13.48 -12.99
C VAL A 543 6.19 13.16 -11.95
N THR A 544 5.86 12.19 -11.10
CA THR A 544 6.78 11.61 -10.13
C THR A 544 7.35 10.31 -10.66
N ILE A 545 8.68 10.25 -10.78
CA ILE A 545 9.41 9.03 -11.17
C ILE A 545 10.00 8.37 -9.94
N LYS A 546 9.81 7.05 -9.80
CA LYS A 546 10.39 6.27 -8.69
C LYS A 546 11.09 5.00 -9.17
N ALA A 547 12.18 4.63 -8.49
CA ALA A 547 12.75 3.30 -8.56
C ALA A 547 12.08 2.38 -7.52
N GLY A 548 11.46 1.30 -7.99
CA GLY A 548 10.59 0.41 -7.21
C GLY A 548 9.10 0.76 -7.35
N GLY A 549 8.28 0.28 -6.43
CA GLY A 549 6.82 0.52 -6.45
C GLY A 549 6.41 1.81 -5.73
N PRO A 550 5.11 2.19 -5.77
CA PRO A 550 4.66 3.44 -5.19
C PRO A 550 4.75 3.48 -3.65
N MET A 551 4.73 2.32 -2.97
CA MET A 551 4.70 2.25 -1.51
C MET A 551 6.08 2.39 -0.89
N MET A 552 7.10 1.68 -1.38
CA MET A 552 8.46 1.74 -0.83
C MET A 552 9.51 2.29 -1.79
N GLY A 553 9.15 2.57 -3.04
CA GLY A 553 10.06 3.06 -4.05
C GLY A 553 10.70 4.41 -3.70
N PHE A 554 11.88 4.62 -4.27
CA PHE A 554 12.72 5.80 -4.07
C PHE A 554 12.40 6.84 -5.13
N LEU A 555 12.12 8.07 -4.71
CA LEU A 555 11.97 9.20 -5.62
C LEU A 555 13.27 9.43 -6.40
N LEU A 556 13.17 9.46 -7.73
CA LEU A 556 14.28 9.79 -8.61
C LEU A 556 14.20 11.28 -8.98
N THR A 557 15.10 12.09 -8.41
CA THR A 557 15.27 13.49 -8.80
C THR A 557 16.07 13.64 -10.10
N ASP A 558 16.82 12.59 -10.47
CA ASP A 558 17.53 12.45 -11.72
C ASP A 558 17.32 11.02 -12.25
N THR A 559 17.11 10.89 -13.54
CA THR A 559 16.94 9.59 -14.22
C THR A 559 18.27 9.01 -14.70
N ASN A 560 19.36 9.77 -14.64
CA ASN A 560 20.72 9.34 -14.96
C ASN A 560 21.33 8.46 -13.83
N VAL A 561 20.64 7.36 -13.51
CA VAL A 561 21.03 6.40 -12.47
C VAL A 561 20.94 4.97 -13.02
N PRO A 562 21.83 4.07 -12.60
CA PRO A 562 21.88 2.73 -13.15
C PRO A 562 20.78 1.81 -12.59
N ILE A 563 20.35 0.85 -13.40
CA ILE A 563 19.62 -0.34 -12.95
C ILE A 563 20.59 -1.23 -12.16
N MET A 564 20.18 -1.63 -10.95
CA MET A 564 21.00 -2.37 -10.01
C MET A 564 20.39 -3.75 -9.69
N LYS A 565 21.13 -4.59 -8.96
CA LYS A 565 20.65 -5.91 -8.50
C LYS A 565 19.26 -5.85 -7.83
N GLY A 566 19.00 -4.80 -7.05
CA GLY A 566 17.72 -4.61 -6.34
C GLY A 566 16.62 -3.89 -7.13
N SER A 567 16.87 -3.46 -8.38
CA SER A 567 15.91 -2.68 -9.18
C SER A 567 14.86 -3.59 -9.81
N ASN A 568 13.67 -3.69 -9.24
CA ASN A 568 12.57 -4.50 -9.79
C ASN A 568 11.57 -3.70 -10.62
N GLY A 569 11.61 -2.37 -10.56
CA GLY A 569 10.77 -1.54 -11.41
C GLY A 569 11.15 -0.08 -11.44
N ILE A 570 10.64 0.62 -12.46
CA ILE A 570 10.68 2.07 -12.64
C ILE A 570 9.24 2.50 -12.92
N ILE A 571 8.69 3.38 -12.08
CA ILE A 571 7.33 3.88 -12.26
C ILE A 571 7.32 5.37 -12.57
N ALA A 572 6.43 5.79 -13.46
CA ALA A 572 6.10 7.20 -13.69
C ALA A 572 4.60 7.41 -13.44
N VAL A 573 4.28 8.12 -12.35
CA VAL A 573 2.92 8.28 -11.82
C VAL A 573 2.62 9.75 -11.58
N ASP A 574 1.34 10.08 -11.40
CA ASP A 574 0.94 11.44 -11.01
C ASP A 574 1.64 11.90 -9.72
N THR A 575 2.08 13.15 -9.71
CA THR A 575 2.62 13.76 -8.49
C THR A 575 1.52 13.94 -7.44
N ASP A 576 1.75 13.41 -6.24
CA ASP A 576 0.86 13.64 -5.10
C ASP A 576 1.14 15.03 -4.49
N HIS A 577 0.25 15.99 -4.78
CA HIS A 577 0.30 17.35 -4.23
C HIS A 577 -0.34 17.49 -2.85
N THR A 578 -0.72 16.38 -2.20
CA THR A 578 -1.37 16.48 -0.90
C THR A 578 -0.40 17.00 0.15
N VAL A 579 -0.82 18.08 0.82
CA VAL A 579 0.01 18.78 1.80
C VAL A 579 -0.22 18.19 3.20
N GLU A 580 0.85 18.10 3.98
CA GLU A 580 0.79 17.74 5.40
C GLU A 580 -0.19 18.66 6.16
N GLN A 581 -0.99 18.07 7.04
CA GLN A 581 -1.92 18.74 7.93
C GLN A 581 -1.69 18.28 9.37
N PRO A 582 -2.11 19.06 10.38
CA PRO A 582 -2.02 18.63 11.77
C PRO A 582 -2.69 17.28 12.01
N CYS A 583 -2.07 16.45 12.86
CA CYS A 583 -2.60 15.14 13.21
C CYS A 583 -3.96 15.25 13.92
N ILE A 584 -4.96 14.55 13.39
CA ILE A 584 -6.31 14.49 13.96
C ILE A 584 -6.51 13.34 14.97
N LYS A 585 -5.45 12.56 15.26
CA LYS A 585 -5.46 11.43 16.23
C LYS A 585 -6.55 10.38 15.93
N CYS A 586 -6.81 10.09 14.66
CA CYS A 586 -7.85 9.15 14.24
C CYS A 586 -7.53 7.66 14.47
N GLY A 587 -6.30 7.31 14.88
CA GLY A 587 -5.91 5.91 15.16
C GLY A 587 -5.61 5.03 13.95
N ARG A 588 -6.01 5.41 12.73
CA ARG A 588 -5.85 4.57 11.52
C ARG A 588 -4.44 4.04 11.26
N CYS A 589 -3.43 4.86 11.54
CA CYS A 589 -2.03 4.45 11.39
C CYS A 589 -1.68 3.22 12.25
N MET A 590 -2.35 3.02 13.39
CA MET A 590 -2.23 1.86 14.26
C MET A 590 -3.03 0.67 13.70
N ASP A 591 -4.24 0.92 13.19
CA ASP A 591 -5.11 -0.10 12.60
C ASP A 591 -4.51 -0.80 11.39
N VAL A 592 -3.68 -0.09 10.61
CA VAL A 592 -3.02 -0.63 9.42
C VAL A 592 -1.58 -1.07 9.68
N CYS A 593 -1.05 -0.92 10.90
CA CYS A 593 0.32 -1.30 11.17
C CYS A 593 0.43 -2.83 11.26
N PRO A 594 1.10 -3.51 10.31
CA PRO A 594 1.19 -4.98 10.33
C PRO A 594 2.07 -5.51 11.47
N MET A 595 2.93 -4.64 12.01
CA MET A 595 3.77 -4.93 13.17
C MET A 595 3.08 -4.60 14.50
N GLU A 596 1.81 -4.19 14.48
CA GLU A 596 1.02 -3.83 15.68
C GLU A 596 1.67 -2.70 16.51
N LEU A 597 2.42 -1.81 15.86
CA LEU A 597 3.06 -0.65 16.47
C LEU A 597 2.10 0.55 16.57
N SER A 598 2.54 1.62 17.21
CA SER A 598 1.77 2.86 17.37
C SER A 598 2.41 4.06 16.65
N PRO A 599 2.30 4.18 15.30
CA PRO A 599 3.00 5.22 14.53
C PRO A 599 2.71 6.66 14.95
N LEU A 600 1.53 6.93 15.51
CA LEU A 600 1.19 8.25 16.06
C LEU A 600 2.23 8.75 17.07
N TYR A 601 2.73 7.87 17.95
CA TYR A 601 3.75 8.25 18.91
C TYR A 601 5.11 8.45 18.26
N PHE A 602 5.43 7.72 17.19
CA PHE A 602 6.66 7.96 16.43
C PHE A 602 6.64 9.34 15.78
N ALA A 603 5.51 9.79 15.21
CA ALA A 603 5.42 11.17 14.71
C ALA A 603 5.70 12.18 15.83
N LYS A 604 4.97 12.06 16.95
CA LYS A 604 5.12 12.95 18.11
C LYS A 604 6.57 12.99 18.60
N PHE A 605 7.17 11.83 18.84
CA PHE A 605 8.52 11.75 19.37
C PHE A 605 9.58 12.22 18.37
N ALA A 606 9.34 12.10 17.07
CA ALA A 606 10.24 12.69 16.07
C ALA A 606 10.20 14.21 16.12
N ASP A 607 9.01 14.80 16.25
CA ASP A 607 8.83 16.26 16.33
C ASP A 607 9.45 16.84 17.61
N GLU A 608 9.46 16.07 18.69
CA GLU A 608 10.08 16.42 19.98
C GLU A 608 11.56 16.00 20.08
N GLU A 609 12.13 15.39 19.03
CA GLU A 609 13.45 14.73 19.04
C GLU A 609 13.66 13.75 20.21
N ASN A 610 12.57 13.17 20.72
CA ASN A 610 12.57 12.19 21.82
C ASN A 610 12.89 10.78 21.30
N TRP A 611 14.14 10.59 20.89
CA TRP A 611 14.65 9.33 20.35
C TRP A 611 14.63 8.18 21.37
N GLN A 612 14.79 8.49 22.66
CA GLN A 612 14.68 7.51 23.74
C GLN A 612 13.25 6.97 23.84
N GLY A 613 12.24 7.84 23.76
CA GLY A 613 10.83 7.44 23.69
C GLY A 613 10.51 6.59 22.46
N MET A 614 11.15 6.84 21.32
CA MET A 614 11.04 5.97 20.14
C MET A 614 11.64 4.58 20.37
N LYS A 615 12.81 4.50 21.02
CA LYS A 615 13.44 3.23 21.40
C LYS A 615 12.55 2.42 22.33
N GLU A 616 11.99 3.05 23.36
CA GLU A 616 11.05 2.42 24.31
C GLU A 616 9.73 1.96 23.65
N LYS A 617 9.36 2.56 22.51
CA LYS A 617 8.23 2.14 21.67
C LYS A 617 8.62 1.18 20.55
N ASN A 618 9.82 0.58 20.61
CA ASN A 618 10.31 -0.42 19.66
C ASN A 618 10.30 0.06 18.19
N VAL A 619 10.74 1.30 17.93
CA VAL A 619 10.80 1.85 16.56
C VAL A 619 11.60 0.97 15.59
N MET A 620 12.57 0.21 16.10
CA MET A 620 13.41 -0.69 15.32
C MET A 620 12.64 -1.88 14.70
N ASP A 621 11.50 -2.26 15.28
CA ASP A 621 10.64 -3.32 14.74
C ASP A 621 9.81 -2.86 13.53
N CYS A 622 9.70 -1.55 13.29
CA CYS A 622 8.99 -1.05 12.13
C CYS A 622 9.66 -1.56 10.85
N ILE A 623 8.88 -2.01 9.87
CA ILE A 623 9.41 -2.50 8.57
C ILE A 623 9.37 -1.45 7.46
N GLU A 624 9.06 -0.20 7.79
CA GLU A 624 9.04 0.94 6.84
C GLU A 624 8.10 0.76 5.63
N CYS A 625 7.10 -0.12 5.75
CA CYS A 625 6.13 -0.43 4.68
C CYS A 625 5.21 0.74 4.26
N ARG A 626 5.30 1.94 4.82
CA ARG A 626 4.42 3.08 4.46
C ARG A 626 2.90 2.88 4.64
N CYS A 627 2.38 1.72 5.09
CA CYS A 627 0.93 1.52 5.33
C CYS A 627 0.30 2.67 6.13
N CYS A 628 0.97 3.08 7.20
CA CYS A 628 0.53 4.12 8.11
C CYS A 628 0.51 5.52 7.49
N GLU A 629 1.45 5.83 6.60
CA GLU A 629 1.56 7.10 5.89
C GLU A 629 0.55 7.15 4.74
N TYR A 630 0.42 6.07 3.98
CA TYR A 630 -0.56 5.91 2.90
C TYR A 630 -1.99 6.15 3.39
N ILE A 631 -2.38 5.56 4.53
CA ILE A 631 -3.74 5.71 5.05
C ILE A 631 -3.97 7.07 5.74
N CYS A 632 -2.92 7.84 6.00
CA CYS A 632 -2.98 9.05 6.84
C CYS A 632 -3.78 10.17 6.15
N SER A 633 -4.94 10.53 6.71
CA SER A 633 -5.74 11.68 6.24
C SER A 633 -5.05 13.03 6.43
N SER A 634 -4.11 13.11 7.37
CA SER A 634 -3.31 14.30 7.63
C SER A 634 -2.02 14.33 6.83
N LYS A 635 -1.72 13.31 6.00
CA LYS A 635 -0.53 13.26 5.13
C LYS A 635 0.80 13.49 5.87
N ILE A 636 0.85 13.06 7.14
CA ILE A 636 2.05 13.12 7.97
C ILE A 636 3.11 12.18 7.35
N PRO A 637 4.35 12.64 7.12
CA PRO A 637 5.43 11.83 6.54
C PRO A 637 6.03 10.88 7.60
N LEU A 638 5.20 9.91 8.04
CA LEU A 638 5.51 8.97 9.12
C LEU A 638 6.77 8.15 8.85
N VAL A 639 6.99 7.67 7.62
CA VAL A 639 8.15 6.83 7.29
C VAL A 639 9.43 7.65 7.38
N THR A 640 9.44 8.90 6.91
CA THR A 640 10.59 9.80 7.03
C THR A 640 10.95 10.03 8.50
N LYS A 641 9.95 10.33 9.34
CA LYS A 641 10.11 10.52 10.79
C LYS A 641 10.62 9.24 11.48
N ILE A 642 10.09 8.07 11.11
CA ILE A 642 10.54 6.77 11.63
C ILE A 642 11.98 6.47 11.22
N LYS A 643 12.38 6.74 9.97
CA LYS A 643 13.75 6.54 9.49
C LYS A 643 14.74 7.41 10.26
N ALA A 644 14.41 8.68 10.49
CA ALA A 644 15.21 9.58 11.33
C ALA A 644 15.38 9.00 12.74
N GLY A 645 14.27 8.56 13.34
CA GLY A 645 14.26 7.89 14.64
C GLY A 645 15.14 6.65 14.73
N LYS A 646 15.02 5.73 13.76
CA LYS A 646 15.87 4.54 13.70
C LYS A 646 17.35 4.87 13.57
N ASN A 647 17.69 5.87 12.76
CA ASN A 647 19.08 6.30 12.59
C ASN A 647 19.62 6.89 13.89
N ALA A 648 18.85 7.73 14.59
CA ALA A 648 19.23 8.25 15.91
C ALA A 648 19.40 7.12 16.93
N VAL A 649 18.46 6.18 17.02
CA VAL A 649 18.51 5.04 17.95
C VAL A 649 19.70 4.12 17.67
N ARG A 650 20.08 3.90 16.40
CA ARG A 650 21.31 3.16 16.05
C ARG A 650 22.59 3.88 16.52
N GLY A 651 22.57 5.21 16.58
CA GLY A 651 23.69 6.02 17.06
C GLY A 651 23.79 6.12 18.58
N MET A 652 22.74 5.75 19.32
CA MET A 652 22.75 5.68 20.78
C MET A 652 23.58 4.48 21.24
N LYS A 653 24.84 4.74 21.59
CA LYS A 653 25.71 3.78 22.25
C LYS A 653 25.33 3.61 23.71
#